data_AF-A0AAJ7ND50-F1
#
_entry.id   AF-A0AAJ7ND50-F1
#
_cell.length_a   1.000
_cell.length_b   1.000
_cell.length_c   1.000
_cell.angle_alpha   90.00
_cell.angle_beta   90.00
_cell.angle_gamma   90.00
#
_symmetry.space_group_name_H-M   'P 1'
#
loop_
_entity.id
_entity.type
_entity.pdbx_description
1 polymer ?
#
loop_
_entity_poly.entity_id
_entity_poly.type
_entity_poly.pdbx_seq_one_letter_code
_entity_poly.pdbx_strand_id
1 'polypeptide(L)'
;MEATSKRDFAYAMTPIKVLSWSVGTWPLQKYNVFAKIRAYFAITFLTLMVMIIYAEMFLDYRDAEKSLDAMVIFTSGILAIAKVYRFHVWPENLIKNFVSASTDYNKFYSKEKRAILRRHAYMGRMACASLIGFAYFSATLFSAVAMLVGKEEEIVVNATEAPDYPIPSELVLELVQIPKYLYFIVFVMEYLMLIYTSNGNLGSDSLFLGITFHLCGQVEVLKMEIIKLTNENERTSKNFKVLVERHIYLMQLAKMLIETISWLLVFQLFSSCVLICTSGFQFILALSAGNVILTLKTFMVMSTCLVQLFGYSYTGHYLKNQMESVGHSTYFSAWYDLPREVANNMIYVIMRAQDPVQLKAGNFFVVNMETYMSIVKTSMSYLSVLRVMTTGGNIFARMGESFKKDFAYAMTPMKILSWPVGTWPLQDYDVFSSARAVVAVLFLLLMLMIIQTELYLDSSDAEKNLDATVLVTCGYLAIAKVFYFRVWPAGLISNFTSAVNDYNEPKSEEKRAVLRRHAYMGRVACASVIGCSYFGSTLFMTVPMLAGDEEVMVNVTEDEAVDYPIPSKNVLEAINMPQNLYFVVFVTEYIMLLLTSTGNLGLDSLFFGIIFHLCGQVEVLKMDFSRVEDANEETLKNFNVLVKRHIYLIRLADMLNDTISSVLVFQLFTSCVLICTTGFQCIVALNVGNLVLTIKAFIVVTTLLVQLFGYSYVGDYLKEQMEGIGHSVYICSWYDLPRNVAKSIIYVIMRAQDPVHLTAGRFFIVNLQTYMSIVKTSMSYLSVLRVMVNA
;
A
#
# COMPACT_ATOMS: atom_id res chain seq x y z
N MET A 1 44.69 19.48 -25.99
CA MET A 1 44.10 19.06 -24.70
C MET A 1 42.61 19.36 -24.61
N GLU A 2 42.11 20.52 -25.04
CA GLU A 2 40.66 20.81 -25.06
C GLU A 2 39.86 19.75 -25.86
N ALA A 3 40.35 19.37 -27.05
CA ALA A 3 39.75 18.31 -27.87
C ALA A 3 39.71 16.92 -27.20
N THR A 4 40.53 16.66 -26.16
CA THR A 4 40.43 15.43 -25.37
C THR A 4 39.40 15.53 -24.24
N SER A 5 39.29 16.69 -23.56
CA SER A 5 38.19 16.96 -22.63
C SER A 5 36.82 16.79 -23.32
N LYS A 6 36.64 17.44 -24.47
CA LYS A 6 35.39 17.35 -25.26
C LYS A 6 35.07 15.91 -25.65
N ARG A 7 36.08 15.06 -25.94
CA ARG A 7 35.89 13.62 -26.18
C ARG A 7 35.50 12.84 -24.94
N ASP A 8 36.05 13.13 -23.75
CA ASP A 8 35.68 12.41 -22.52
C ASP A 8 34.28 12.78 -22.04
N PHE A 9 33.92 14.06 -22.11
CA PHE A 9 32.59 14.55 -21.79
C PHE A 9 31.53 14.02 -22.77
N ALA A 10 31.84 14.01 -24.08
CA ALA A 10 31.00 13.35 -25.07
C ALA A 10 30.92 11.83 -24.80
N TYR A 11 32.03 11.16 -24.51
CA TYR A 11 32.05 9.73 -24.16
C TYR A 11 31.12 9.43 -22.98
N ALA A 12 31.14 10.24 -21.92
CA ALA A 12 30.27 10.08 -20.76
C ALA A 12 28.79 10.33 -21.09
N MET A 13 28.49 11.43 -21.76
CA MET A 13 27.12 11.97 -21.83
C MET A 13 26.35 11.66 -23.12
N THR A 14 26.99 11.18 -24.20
CA THR A 14 26.29 11.01 -25.49
C THR A 14 25.13 10.01 -25.46
N PRO A 15 25.25 8.79 -24.87
CA PRO A 15 24.13 7.84 -24.83
C PRO A 15 22.93 8.41 -24.06
N ILE A 16 23.19 8.98 -22.89
CA ILE A 16 22.23 9.67 -22.03
C ILE A 16 21.54 10.82 -22.78
N LYS A 17 22.33 11.61 -23.53
CA LYS A 17 21.84 12.74 -24.31
C LYS A 17 20.86 12.31 -25.39
N VAL A 18 21.09 11.21 -26.11
CA VAL A 18 20.18 10.77 -27.18
C VAL A 18 18.77 10.54 -26.65
N LEU A 19 18.64 9.82 -25.52
CA LEU A 19 17.35 9.53 -24.89
C LEU A 19 16.66 10.79 -24.35
N SER A 20 17.37 11.55 -23.50
CA SER A 20 16.79 12.75 -22.86
C SER A 20 16.59 13.93 -23.84
N TRP A 21 17.23 13.89 -25.00
CA TRP A 21 17.01 14.90 -26.05
C TRP A 21 15.70 14.66 -26.82
N SER A 22 15.32 13.41 -27.11
CA SER A 22 14.09 13.09 -27.87
C SER A 22 12.84 13.57 -27.14
N VAL A 23 12.71 13.26 -25.84
CA VAL A 23 11.62 13.70 -24.95
C VAL A 23 11.78 15.13 -24.38
N GLY A 24 12.80 15.88 -24.82
CA GLY A 24 12.98 17.30 -24.44
C GLY A 24 13.41 17.56 -22.99
N THR A 25 13.90 16.55 -22.26
CA THR A 25 14.37 16.66 -20.87
C THR A 25 15.86 17.03 -20.72
N TRP A 26 16.61 17.09 -21.83
CA TRP A 26 18.04 17.44 -21.82
C TRP A 26 18.32 18.83 -21.20
N PRO A 27 19.01 18.92 -20.05
CA PRO A 27 18.95 20.09 -19.18
C PRO A 27 19.56 21.36 -19.78
N LEU A 28 20.60 21.25 -20.61
CA LEU A 28 21.21 22.40 -21.28
C LEU A 28 20.32 23.06 -22.36
N GLN A 29 19.12 22.54 -22.64
CA GLN A 29 18.22 23.08 -23.65
C GLN A 29 16.89 23.65 -23.11
N LYS A 30 16.71 23.85 -21.79
CA LYS A 30 15.47 24.42 -21.17
C LYS A 30 14.87 25.62 -21.94
N TYR A 31 15.71 26.54 -22.38
CA TYR A 31 15.29 27.79 -23.04
C TYR A 31 15.14 27.68 -24.57
N ASN A 32 15.50 26.55 -25.17
CA ASN A 32 15.39 26.33 -26.61
C ASN A 32 13.93 25.97 -26.99
N VAL A 33 13.34 26.74 -27.92
CA VAL A 33 11.97 26.54 -28.41
C VAL A 33 11.74 25.10 -28.89
N PHE A 34 12.69 24.50 -29.62
CA PHE A 34 12.57 23.12 -30.10
C PHE A 34 12.58 22.08 -28.96
N ALA A 35 13.24 22.36 -27.85
CA ALA A 35 13.21 21.47 -26.68
C ALA A 35 11.88 21.57 -25.92
N LYS A 36 11.29 22.77 -25.84
CA LYS A 36 9.91 22.95 -25.36
C LYS A 36 8.91 22.21 -26.24
N ILE A 37 9.00 22.35 -27.57
CA ILE A 37 8.13 21.63 -28.52
C ILE A 37 8.24 20.12 -28.32
N ARG A 38 9.44 19.55 -28.22
CA ARG A 38 9.60 18.10 -27.98
C ARG A 38 9.09 17.64 -26.62
N ALA A 39 9.24 18.45 -25.56
CA ALA A 39 8.70 18.12 -24.23
C ALA A 39 7.17 18.20 -24.20
N TYR A 40 6.55 19.23 -24.80
CA TYR A 40 5.10 19.32 -24.94
C TYR A 40 4.54 18.20 -25.80
N PHE A 41 5.15 17.91 -26.95
CA PHE A 41 4.77 16.78 -27.80
C PHE A 41 4.83 15.46 -27.02
N ALA A 42 5.94 15.17 -26.34
CA ALA A 42 6.08 13.96 -25.54
C ALA A 42 5.01 13.88 -24.43
N ILE A 43 4.72 14.98 -23.73
CA ILE A 43 3.65 15.01 -22.71
C ILE A 43 2.28 14.77 -23.33
N THR A 44 1.91 15.43 -24.44
CA THR A 44 0.59 15.23 -25.07
C THR A 44 0.43 13.85 -25.68
N PHE A 45 1.47 13.33 -26.32
CA PHE A 45 1.51 11.99 -26.92
C PHE A 45 1.33 10.92 -25.83
N LEU A 46 2.11 10.99 -24.75
CA LEU A 46 1.96 10.10 -23.59
C LEU A 46 0.62 10.26 -22.86
N THR A 47 0.05 11.47 -22.83
CA THR A 47 -1.28 11.68 -22.21
C THR A 47 -2.37 11.02 -23.04
N LEU A 48 -2.30 11.09 -24.37
CA LEU A 48 -3.22 10.36 -25.26
C LEU A 48 -3.14 8.86 -25.04
N MET A 49 -1.93 8.29 -24.94
CA MET A 49 -1.72 6.88 -24.60
C MET A 49 -2.39 6.50 -23.27
N VAL A 50 -2.18 7.29 -22.22
CA VAL A 50 -2.77 7.06 -20.89
C VAL A 50 -4.30 7.17 -20.92
N MET A 51 -4.88 8.04 -21.75
CA MET A 51 -6.33 8.16 -21.91
C MET A 51 -6.95 6.98 -22.69
N ILE A 52 -6.29 6.48 -23.74
CA ILE A 52 -6.74 5.28 -24.48
C ILE A 52 -6.78 4.08 -23.53
N ILE A 53 -5.68 3.82 -22.82
CA ILE A 53 -5.58 2.70 -21.88
C ILE A 53 -6.60 2.82 -20.74
N TYR A 54 -6.86 4.04 -20.25
CA TYR A 54 -7.87 4.25 -19.21
C TYR A 54 -9.30 3.95 -19.69
N ALA A 55 -9.61 4.26 -20.95
CA ALA A 55 -10.88 3.89 -21.55
C ALA A 55 -10.96 2.37 -21.82
N GLU A 56 -9.88 1.75 -22.30
CA GLU A 56 -9.82 0.30 -22.50
C GLU A 56 -10.04 -0.45 -21.18
N MET A 57 -9.39 -0.05 -20.08
CA MET A 57 -9.59 -0.61 -18.73
C MET A 57 -11.01 -0.42 -18.16
N PHE A 58 -11.84 0.41 -18.78
CA PHE A 58 -13.24 0.61 -18.42
C PHE A 58 -14.19 -0.20 -19.31
N LEU A 59 -13.80 -0.47 -20.56
CA LEU A 59 -14.56 -1.27 -21.52
C LEU A 59 -14.27 -2.77 -21.33
N ASP A 60 -13.00 -3.16 -21.33
CA ASP A 60 -12.54 -4.52 -21.02
C ASP A 60 -12.25 -4.67 -19.53
N TYR A 61 -13.33 -4.82 -18.75
CA TYR A 61 -13.25 -5.19 -17.34
C TYR A 61 -13.30 -6.72 -17.12
N ARG A 62 -13.52 -7.52 -18.18
CA ARG A 62 -13.70 -8.97 -18.09
C ARG A 62 -12.37 -9.74 -18.28
N ASP A 63 -11.42 -9.27 -19.09
CA ASP A 63 -10.09 -9.88 -19.23
C ASP A 63 -9.08 -9.35 -18.18
N ALA A 64 -8.75 -10.19 -17.20
CA ALA A 64 -7.79 -9.87 -16.14
C ALA A 64 -6.31 -9.88 -16.59
N GLU A 65 -5.96 -10.48 -17.74
CA GLU A 65 -4.62 -10.39 -18.34
C GLU A 65 -4.45 -9.06 -19.07
N LYS A 66 -5.36 -8.73 -20.01
CA LYS A 66 -5.37 -7.43 -20.74
C LYS A 66 -5.44 -6.27 -19.75
N SER A 67 -6.30 -6.32 -18.73
CA SER A 67 -6.44 -5.27 -17.71
C SER A 67 -5.17 -5.05 -16.86
N LEU A 68 -4.37 -6.10 -16.61
CA LEU A 68 -3.09 -5.97 -15.89
C LEU A 68 -1.95 -5.45 -16.78
N ASP A 69 -1.86 -5.88 -18.03
CA ASP A 69 -0.93 -5.28 -19.01
C ASP A 69 -1.26 -3.78 -19.21
N ALA A 70 -2.55 -3.44 -19.32
CA ALA A 70 -3.02 -2.05 -19.33
C ALA A 70 -2.56 -1.26 -18.10
N MET A 71 -2.71 -1.80 -16.88
CA MET A 71 -2.24 -1.15 -15.65
C MET A 71 -0.71 -0.92 -15.64
N VAL A 72 0.09 -1.86 -16.17
CA VAL A 72 1.55 -1.71 -16.32
C VAL A 72 1.89 -0.52 -17.22
N ILE A 73 1.23 -0.41 -18.39
CA ILE A 73 1.51 0.65 -19.37
C ILE A 73 0.97 2.00 -18.88
N PHE A 74 -0.24 2.04 -18.28
CA PHE A 74 -0.85 3.23 -17.68
C PHE A 74 0.04 3.87 -16.61
N THR A 75 0.48 3.09 -15.61
CA THR A 75 1.34 3.59 -14.54
C THR A 75 2.72 4.01 -15.05
N SER A 76 3.27 3.29 -16.04
CA SER A 76 4.53 3.65 -16.71
C SER A 76 4.42 4.96 -17.51
N GLY A 77 3.28 5.20 -18.16
CA GLY A 77 2.97 6.44 -18.87
C GLY A 77 2.89 7.64 -17.94
N ILE A 78 2.18 7.52 -16.81
CA ILE A 78 2.10 8.58 -15.79
C ILE A 78 3.49 8.90 -15.21
N LEU A 79 4.32 7.89 -14.94
CA LEU A 79 5.72 8.10 -14.53
C LEU A 79 6.54 8.84 -15.59
N ALA A 80 6.40 8.48 -16.87
CA ALA A 80 7.09 9.14 -17.97
C ALA A 80 6.68 10.62 -18.08
N ILE A 81 5.37 10.91 -18.04
CA ILE A 81 4.84 12.28 -18.04
C ILE A 81 5.38 13.07 -16.84
N ALA A 82 5.31 12.52 -15.63
CA ALA A 82 5.76 13.18 -14.41
C ALA A 82 7.27 13.48 -14.42
N LYS A 83 8.09 12.54 -14.89
CA LYS A 83 9.55 12.73 -15.07
C LYS A 83 9.85 13.80 -16.12
N VAL A 84 9.23 13.71 -17.30
CA VAL A 84 9.42 14.67 -18.39
C VAL A 84 9.03 16.08 -17.95
N TYR A 85 7.85 16.23 -17.36
CA TYR A 85 7.37 17.49 -16.80
C TYR A 85 8.32 18.06 -15.73
N ARG A 86 8.69 17.27 -14.71
CA ARG A 86 9.57 17.72 -13.62
C ARG A 86 10.96 18.12 -14.13
N PHE A 87 11.57 17.33 -15.00
CA PHE A 87 12.89 17.59 -15.55
C PHE A 87 12.88 18.76 -16.55
N HIS A 88 11.77 19.01 -17.26
CA HIS A 88 11.68 20.14 -18.17
C HIS A 88 11.36 21.47 -17.46
N VAL A 89 10.45 21.47 -16.48
CA VAL A 89 9.98 22.69 -15.78
C VAL A 89 10.98 23.15 -14.70
N TRP A 90 11.51 22.25 -13.88
CA TRP A 90 12.46 22.57 -12.79
C TRP A 90 13.87 21.94 -12.92
N PRO A 91 14.56 22.03 -14.08
CA PRO A 91 15.91 21.48 -14.27
C PRO A 91 17.02 22.25 -13.54
N GLU A 92 16.76 23.36 -12.86
CA GLU A 92 17.83 24.28 -12.44
C GLU A 92 18.87 23.64 -11.51
N ASN A 93 18.43 22.76 -10.61
CA ASN A 93 19.32 21.97 -9.77
C ASN A 93 20.09 20.89 -10.55
N LEU A 94 19.48 20.31 -11.58
CA LEU A 94 20.10 19.37 -12.51
C LEU A 94 21.14 20.07 -13.41
N ILE A 95 20.84 21.29 -13.87
CA ILE A 95 21.73 22.15 -14.66
C ILE A 95 22.97 22.52 -13.84
N LYS A 96 22.83 22.95 -12.58
CA LYS A 96 23.98 23.26 -11.70
C LYS A 96 24.93 22.06 -11.57
N ASN A 97 24.39 20.87 -11.34
CA ASN A 97 25.17 19.62 -11.31
C ASN A 97 25.83 19.30 -12.65
N PHE A 98 25.07 19.37 -13.75
CA PHE A 98 25.54 19.06 -15.10
C PHE A 98 26.62 20.03 -15.59
N VAL A 99 26.47 21.34 -15.29
CA VAL A 99 27.50 22.36 -15.55
C VAL A 99 28.76 22.05 -14.76
N SER A 100 28.65 21.71 -13.46
CA SER A 100 29.84 21.35 -12.68
C SER A 100 30.56 20.11 -13.23
N ALA A 101 29.83 19.10 -13.71
CA ALA A 101 30.41 17.94 -14.36
C ALA A 101 31.12 18.31 -15.67
N SER A 102 30.55 19.22 -16.46
CA SER A 102 31.15 19.71 -17.71
C SER A 102 32.40 20.57 -17.46
N THR A 103 32.39 21.45 -16.46
CA THR A 103 33.54 22.27 -16.07
C THR A 103 34.72 21.41 -15.62
N ASP A 104 34.48 20.34 -14.87
CA ASP A 104 35.53 19.47 -14.33
C ASP A 104 36.34 18.75 -15.42
N TYR A 105 35.69 18.21 -16.47
CA TYR A 105 36.43 17.63 -17.62
C TYR A 105 37.35 18.64 -18.30
N ASN A 106 36.98 19.92 -18.30
CA ASN A 106 37.79 21.00 -18.86
C ASN A 106 38.91 21.49 -17.90
N LYS A 107 38.83 21.17 -16.60
CA LYS A 107 39.73 21.66 -15.54
C LYS A 107 40.78 20.65 -15.09
N PHE A 108 40.51 19.34 -15.16
CA PHE A 108 41.43 18.32 -14.63
C PHE A 108 42.49 17.84 -15.64
N TYR A 109 43.67 18.45 -15.61
CA TYR A 109 44.79 18.11 -16.50
C TYR A 109 45.55 16.82 -16.13
N SER A 110 45.46 16.33 -14.89
CA SER A 110 46.16 15.10 -14.47
C SER A 110 45.52 13.84 -15.08
N LYS A 111 46.35 12.99 -15.70
CA LYS A 111 45.98 11.68 -16.26
C LYS A 111 45.25 10.79 -15.24
N GLU A 112 45.61 10.90 -13.97
CA GLU A 112 45.05 10.13 -12.85
C GLU A 112 43.63 10.59 -12.49
N LYS A 113 43.44 11.90 -12.24
CA LYS A 113 42.10 12.50 -11.97
C LYS A 113 41.14 12.25 -13.14
N ARG A 114 41.65 12.36 -14.38
CA ARG A 114 40.93 12.04 -15.62
C ARG A 114 40.53 10.55 -15.69
N ALA A 115 41.39 9.62 -15.26
CA ALA A 115 41.07 8.20 -15.20
C ALA A 115 39.97 7.90 -14.16
N ILE A 116 40.01 8.54 -12.99
CA ILE A 116 38.96 8.44 -11.96
C ILE A 116 37.60 8.87 -12.53
N LEU A 117 37.52 10.05 -13.16
CA LEU A 117 36.26 10.54 -13.75
C LEU A 117 35.80 9.66 -14.93
N ARG A 118 36.71 9.08 -15.71
CA ARG A 118 36.37 8.16 -16.80
C ARG A 118 35.84 6.81 -16.29
N ARG A 119 36.36 6.28 -15.17
CA ARG A 119 35.85 5.08 -14.48
C ARG A 119 34.40 5.28 -14.04
N HIS A 120 34.10 6.43 -13.42
CA HIS A 120 32.76 6.74 -12.96
C HIS A 120 31.78 7.03 -14.12
N ALA A 121 32.24 7.69 -15.18
CA ALA A 121 31.44 7.81 -16.41
C ALA A 121 31.16 6.45 -17.07
N TYR A 122 32.09 5.50 -17.01
CA TYR A 122 31.84 4.13 -17.45
C TYR A 122 30.79 3.42 -16.58
N MET A 123 30.84 3.56 -15.24
CA MET A 123 29.79 3.06 -14.34
C MET A 123 28.40 3.62 -14.68
N GLY A 124 28.29 4.95 -14.87
CA GLY A 124 27.05 5.60 -15.30
C GLY A 124 26.56 5.14 -16.67
N ARG A 125 27.48 4.87 -17.63
CA ARG A 125 27.15 4.27 -18.92
C ARG A 125 26.68 2.83 -18.82
N MET A 126 27.26 2.01 -17.94
CA MET A 126 26.83 0.62 -17.76
C MET A 126 25.42 0.56 -17.15
N ALA A 127 25.13 1.39 -16.15
CA ALA A 127 23.78 1.53 -15.60
C ALA A 127 22.78 2.05 -16.66
N CYS A 128 23.17 3.04 -17.45
CA CYS A 128 22.37 3.52 -18.59
C CYS A 128 22.10 2.41 -19.62
N ALA A 129 23.12 1.63 -20.00
CA ALA A 129 23.00 0.56 -20.99
C ALA A 129 22.13 -0.62 -20.50
N SER A 130 22.25 -1.02 -19.22
CA SER A 130 21.39 -2.07 -18.66
C SER A 130 19.93 -1.61 -18.58
N LEU A 131 19.66 -0.36 -18.19
CA LEU A 131 18.30 0.18 -18.17
C LEU A 131 17.68 0.19 -19.57
N ILE A 132 18.37 0.76 -20.57
CA ILE A 132 17.89 0.78 -21.97
C ILE A 132 17.59 -0.64 -22.47
N GLY A 133 18.53 -1.57 -22.24
CA GLY A 133 18.46 -2.93 -22.77
C GLY A 133 17.17 -3.65 -22.37
N PHE A 134 16.83 -3.66 -21.08
CA PHE A 134 15.63 -4.35 -20.59
C PHE A 134 14.33 -3.71 -21.10
N ALA A 135 14.19 -2.38 -21.06
CA ALA A 135 12.91 -1.75 -21.43
C ALA A 135 12.68 -1.68 -22.95
N TYR A 136 13.72 -1.45 -23.76
CA TYR A 136 13.55 -1.55 -25.21
C TYR A 136 13.29 -3.00 -25.63
N PHE A 137 13.96 -3.99 -25.02
CA PHE A 137 13.61 -5.40 -25.24
C PHE A 137 12.15 -5.68 -24.87
N SER A 138 11.69 -5.19 -23.71
CA SER A 138 10.29 -5.31 -23.28
C SER A 138 9.31 -4.66 -24.27
N ALA A 139 9.55 -3.41 -24.70
CA ALA A 139 8.69 -2.72 -25.67
C ALA A 139 8.66 -3.42 -27.04
N THR A 140 9.79 -3.95 -27.51
CA THR A 140 9.83 -4.78 -28.72
C THR A 140 9.14 -6.12 -28.53
N LEU A 141 9.19 -6.72 -27.34
CA LEU A 141 8.50 -7.98 -27.03
C LEU A 141 6.99 -7.81 -27.06
N PHE A 142 6.44 -6.81 -26.37
CA PHE A 142 5.00 -6.50 -26.43
C PHE A 142 4.52 -6.32 -27.88
N SER A 143 5.25 -5.54 -28.67
CA SER A 143 4.91 -5.29 -30.07
C SER A 143 5.09 -6.54 -30.97
N ALA A 144 6.10 -7.38 -30.70
CA ALA A 144 6.34 -8.60 -31.47
C ALA A 144 5.31 -9.70 -31.18
N VAL A 145 4.88 -9.83 -29.92
CA VAL A 145 3.80 -10.76 -29.53
C VAL A 145 2.51 -10.40 -30.27
N ALA A 146 2.14 -9.11 -30.29
CA ALA A 146 0.95 -8.63 -30.98
C ALA A 146 0.94 -8.98 -32.50
N MET A 147 2.10 -8.94 -33.16
CA MET A 147 2.24 -9.37 -34.57
C MET A 147 2.27 -10.90 -34.80
N LEU A 148 2.37 -11.70 -33.74
CA LEU A 148 2.52 -13.16 -33.80
C LEU A 148 1.24 -13.89 -33.41
N VAL A 149 0.54 -13.45 -32.36
CA VAL A 149 -0.71 -14.06 -31.88
C VAL A 149 -1.80 -14.02 -32.96
N GLY A 150 -2.00 -12.85 -33.58
CA GLY A 150 -2.92 -12.66 -34.71
C GLY A 150 -2.47 -13.27 -36.05
N LYS A 151 -1.92 -14.49 -36.02
CA LYS A 151 -1.53 -15.33 -37.15
C LYS A 151 -1.68 -16.84 -36.93
N GLU A 152 -1.99 -17.29 -35.71
CA GLU A 152 -2.05 -18.73 -35.40
C GLU A 152 -3.47 -19.33 -35.50
N GLU A 153 -4.52 -18.49 -35.58
CA GLU A 153 -5.87 -18.93 -35.95
C GLU A 153 -6.07 -18.96 -37.49
N GLU A 154 -7.05 -19.75 -37.95
CA GLU A 154 -6.90 -20.56 -39.16
C GLU A 154 -6.98 -19.85 -40.53
N ILE A 155 -6.51 -20.57 -41.56
CA ILE A 155 -6.71 -20.26 -42.98
C ILE A 155 -8.19 -20.51 -43.36
N VAL A 156 -9.11 -19.70 -42.84
CA VAL A 156 -10.53 -19.73 -43.19
C VAL A 156 -10.83 -18.66 -44.23
N VAL A 157 -11.30 -19.09 -45.41
CA VAL A 157 -11.46 -18.21 -46.58
C VAL A 157 -12.75 -17.39 -46.50
N ASN A 158 -12.76 -16.33 -45.68
CA ASN A 158 -13.43 -15.05 -46.00
C ASN A 158 -13.22 -13.90 -45.00
N ALA A 159 -12.64 -14.10 -43.81
CA ALA A 159 -12.39 -13.03 -42.85
C ALA A 159 -10.93 -12.55 -42.91
N THR A 160 -10.71 -11.25 -43.14
CA THR A 160 -9.44 -10.58 -42.82
C THR A 160 -9.53 -10.00 -41.41
N GLU A 161 -9.31 -10.85 -40.43
CA GLU A 161 -9.06 -10.43 -39.06
C GLU A 161 -7.71 -9.70 -38.98
N ALA A 162 -7.64 -8.71 -38.08
CA ALA A 162 -6.46 -7.88 -37.91
C ALA A 162 -5.65 -8.43 -36.72
N PRO A 163 -4.30 -8.39 -36.75
CA PRO A 163 -3.52 -8.80 -35.59
C PRO A 163 -3.71 -7.86 -34.40
N ASP A 164 -3.33 -8.33 -33.21
CA ASP A 164 -3.36 -7.58 -31.97
C ASP A 164 -2.59 -6.24 -32.04
N TYR A 165 -2.98 -5.32 -31.16
CA TYR A 165 -2.33 -4.02 -30.99
C TYR A 165 -1.20 -4.06 -29.93
N PRO A 166 -0.10 -3.28 -30.07
CA PRO A 166 0.99 -3.22 -29.08
C PRO A 166 0.57 -2.69 -27.70
N ILE A 167 -0.57 -2.01 -27.62
CA ILE A 167 -1.19 -1.48 -26.42
C ILE A 167 -2.65 -1.98 -26.41
N PRO A 168 -3.25 -2.31 -25.25
CA PRO A 168 -4.69 -2.53 -25.16
C PRO A 168 -5.46 -1.27 -25.59
N SER A 169 -6.11 -1.34 -26.75
CA SER A 169 -6.81 -0.23 -27.43
C SER A 169 -7.91 -0.71 -28.39
N GLU A 170 -8.17 -2.01 -28.43
CA GLU A 170 -9.05 -2.69 -29.37
C GLU A 170 -10.48 -2.16 -29.30
N LEU A 171 -11.08 -2.17 -28.10
CA LEU A 171 -12.46 -1.71 -27.89
C LEU A 171 -12.59 -0.20 -28.09
N VAL A 172 -11.57 0.59 -27.71
CA VAL A 172 -11.51 2.03 -27.99
C VAL A 172 -11.44 2.31 -29.49
N LEU A 173 -10.70 1.52 -30.28
CA LEU A 173 -10.57 1.70 -31.73
C LEU A 173 -11.85 1.30 -32.48
N GLU A 174 -12.58 0.28 -32.01
CA GLU A 174 -13.90 -0.07 -32.52
C GLU A 174 -14.97 0.98 -32.16
N LEU A 175 -14.98 1.48 -30.91
CA LEU A 175 -15.88 2.55 -30.49
C LEU A 175 -15.69 3.84 -31.30
N VAL A 176 -14.45 4.14 -31.70
CA VAL A 176 -14.08 5.28 -32.57
C VAL A 176 -14.24 4.95 -34.07
N GLN A 177 -14.62 3.71 -34.40
CA GLN A 177 -14.90 3.22 -35.76
C GLN A 177 -13.70 3.42 -36.73
N ILE A 178 -12.47 3.19 -36.27
CA ILE A 178 -11.28 3.38 -37.10
C ILE A 178 -11.21 2.32 -38.20
N PRO A 179 -11.17 2.70 -39.51
CA PRO A 179 -11.15 1.72 -40.59
C PRO A 179 -9.94 0.79 -40.55
N LYS A 180 -10.16 -0.52 -40.72
CA LYS A 180 -9.11 -1.57 -40.64
C LYS A 180 -7.90 -1.32 -41.57
N TYR A 181 -8.04 -0.58 -42.66
CA TYR A 181 -6.89 -0.22 -43.53
C TYR A 181 -5.89 0.76 -42.88
N LEU A 182 -6.26 1.42 -41.77
CA LEU A 182 -5.36 2.27 -40.97
C LEU A 182 -4.58 1.48 -39.90
N TYR A 183 -4.86 0.19 -39.71
CA TYR A 183 -4.25 -0.68 -38.69
C TYR A 183 -2.73 -0.49 -38.57
N PHE A 184 -1.99 -0.59 -39.68
CA PHE A 184 -0.53 -0.45 -39.69
C PHE A 184 -0.04 0.93 -39.20
N ILE A 185 -0.81 1.99 -39.43
CA ILE A 185 -0.48 3.35 -38.97
C ILE A 185 -0.72 3.46 -37.46
N VAL A 186 -1.81 2.89 -36.95
CA VAL A 186 -2.11 2.84 -35.50
C VAL A 186 -1.05 2.01 -34.77
N PHE A 187 -0.76 0.80 -35.25
CA PHE A 187 0.28 -0.09 -34.72
C PHE A 187 1.65 0.63 -34.61
N VAL A 188 2.07 1.34 -35.66
CA VAL A 188 3.33 2.11 -35.66
C VAL A 188 3.27 3.29 -34.68
N MET A 189 2.13 3.98 -34.53
CA MET A 189 1.95 5.04 -33.54
C MET A 189 2.05 4.50 -32.11
N GLU A 190 1.43 3.35 -31.81
CA GLU A 190 1.46 2.74 -30.47
C GLU A 190 2.84 2.18 -30.10
N TYR A 191 3.55 1.55 -31.03
CA TYR A 191 4.95 1.19 -30.81
C TYR A 191 5.79 2.44 -30.50
N LEU A 192 5.55 3.56 -31.20
CA LEU A 192 6.19 4.83 -30.88
C LEU A 192 5.77 5.36 -29.50
N MET A 193 4.51 5.18 -29.05
CA MET A 193 4.08 5.52 -27.67
C MET A 193 4.87 4.74 -26.60
N LEU A 194 5.07 3.44 -26.80
CA LEU A 194 5.87 2.59 -25.89
C LEU A 194 7.35 3.03 -25.86
N ILE A 195 7.92 3.39 -27.02
CA ILE A 195 9.30 3.90 -27.12
C ILE A 195 9.41 5.30 -26.49
N TYR A 196 8.42 6.18 -26.63
CA TYR A 196 8.38 7.48 -25.94
C TYR A 196 8.22 7.31 -24.42
N THR A 197 7.42 6.34 -23.96
CA THR A 197 7.28 6.00 -22.53
C THR A 197 8.60 5.52 -21.94
N SER A 198 9.30 4.64 -22.68
CA SER A 198 10.63 4.14 -22.34
C SER A 198 11.67 5.25 -22.25
N ASN A 199 11.68 6.20 -23.20
CA ASN A 199 12.57 7.36 -23.18
C ASN A 199 12.25 8.35 -22.05
N GLY A 200 10.96 8.64 -21.81
CA GLY A 200 10.51 9.56 -20.77
C GLY A 200 10.90 9.08 -19.38
N ASN A 201 10.78 7.77 -19.14
CA ASN A 201 11.29 7.11 -17.95
C ASN A 201 12.82 7.05 -17.93
N LEU A 202 13.41 6.19 -18.76
CA LEU A 202 14.80 5.77 -18.59
C LEU A 202 15.83 6.75 -19.14
N GLY A 203 15.44 7.65 -20.05
CA GLY A 203 16.28 8.78 -20.43
C GLY A 203 16.47 9.75 -19.27
N SER A 204 15.42 10.01 -18.50
CA SER A 204 15.45 10.81 -17.28
C SER A 204 16.23 10.11 -16.16
N ASP A 205 15.99 8.82 -15.95
CA ASP A 205 16.69 8.02 -14.93
C ASP A 205 18.19 7.90 -15.24
N SER A 206 18.56 7.56 -16.47
CA SER A 206 19.96 7.44 -16.91
C SER A 206 20.72 8.77 -16.81
N LEU A 207 20.03 9.89 -17.05
CA LEU A 207 20.58 11.24 -16.86
C LEU A 207 20.88 11.52 -15.39
N PHE A 208 19.94 11.22 -14.48
CA PHE A 208 20.16 11.36 -13.04
C PHE A 208 21.31 10.47 -12.54
N LEU A 209 21.31 9.18 -12.91
CA LEU A 209 22.32 8.22 -12.45
C LEU A 209 23.71 8.57 -12.99
N GLY A 210 23.82 8.94 -14.28
CA GLY A 210 25.09 9.34 -14.89
C GLY A 210 25.71 10.59 -14.26
N ILE A 211 24.88 11.59 -13.92
CA ILE A 211 25.32 12.78 -13.18
C ILE A 211 25.74 12.40 -11.75
N THR A 212 24.99 11.52 -11.07
CA THR A 212 25.30 11.09 -9.70
C THR A 212 26.61 10.29 -9.65
N PHE A 213 26.86 9.37 -10.58
CA PHE A 213 28.16 8.70 -10.68
C PHE A 213 29.29 9.69 -10.98
N HIS A 214 29.08 10.68 -11.84
CA HIS A 214 30.10 11.70 -12.07
C HIS A 214 30.43 12.46 -10.77
N LEU A 215 29.41 12.86 -9.99
CA LEU A 215 29.56 13.50 -8.68
C LEU A 215 30.33 12.60 -7.69
N CYS A 216 30.04 11.30 -7.64
CA CYS A 216 30.84 10.33 -6.89
C CYS A 216 32.32 10.32 -7.34
N GLY A 217 32.58 10.49 -8.64
CA GLY A 217 33.94 10.66 -9.17
C GLY A 217 34.60 11.98 -8.78
N GLN A 218 33.84 13.06 -8.60
CA GLN A 218 34.35 14.33 -8.06
C GLN A 218 34.78 14.18 -6.59
N VAL A 219 34.04 13.38 -5.81
CA VAL A 219 34.39 13.06 -4.41
C VAL A 219 35.61 12.13 -4.35
N GLU A 220 35.74 11.16 -5.24
CA GLU A 220 36.95 10.32 -5.33
C GLU A 220 38.21 11.15 -5.67
N VAL A 221 38.10 12.14 -6.56
CA VAL A 221 39.21 13.08 -6.82
C VAL A 221 39.55 13.92 -5.59
N LEU A 222 38.54 14.44 -4.86
CA LEU A 222 38.74 15.18 -3.61
C LEU A 222 39.47 14.34 -2.54
N LYS A 223 39.06 13.08 -2.32
CA LYS A 223 39.74 12.16 -1.40
C LYS A 223 41.21 11.94 -1.75
N MET A 224 41.48 11.75 -3.04
CA MET A 224 42.84 11.58 -3.56
C MET A 224 43.68 12.86 -3.40
N GLU A 225 43.06 14.05 -3.46
CA GLU A 225 43.73 15.33 -3.17
C GLU A 225 43.99 15.53 -1.66
N ILE A 226 43.08 15.08 -0.78
CA ILE A 226 43.27 15.11 0.68
C ILE A 226 44.42 14.19 1.13
N ILE A 227 44.48 12.96 0.63
CA ILE A 227 45.57 12.01 0.94
C ILE A 227 46.95 12.56 0.48
N LYS A 228 46.97 13.34 -0.60
CA LYS A 228 48.19 13.92 -1.19
C LYS A 228 48.54 15.31 -0.63
N LEU A 229 48.00 15.70 0.52
CA LEU A 229 48.44 16.90 1.23
C LEU A 229 49.86 16.70 1.79
N THR A 230 50.79 17.50 1.29
CA THR A 230 52.18 17.62 1.74
C THR A 230 52.34 18.83 2.66
N ASN A 231 53.32 18.79 3.58
CA ASN A 231 53.65 19.96 4.40
C ASN A 231 54.56 20.93 3.62
N GLU A 232 53.95 21.87 2.90
CA GLU A 232 54.56 22.96 2.15
C GLU A 232 54.34 24.32 2.86
N ASN A 233 54.45 24.34 4.20
CA ASN A 233 54.21 25.52 5.05
C ASN A 233 52.86 26.22 4.74
N GLU A 234 52.82 27.55 4.55
CA GLU A 234 51.59 28.33 4.32
C GLU A 234 50.70 27.78 3.19
N ARG A 235 51.32 27.19 2.16
CA ARG A 235 50.60 26.63 1.01
C ARG A 235 49.68 25.49 1.43
N THR A 236 50.04 24.75 2.47
CA THR A 236 49.28 23.63 3.02
C THR A 236 47.91 24.07 3.55
N SER A 237 47.87 25.13 4.37
CA SER A 237 46.61 25.65 4.92
C SER A 237 45.71 26.21 3.82
N LYS A 238 46.29 26.93 2.84
CA LYS A 238 45.57 27.43 1.66
C LYS A 238 45.02 26.29 0.78
N ASN A 239 45.80 25.24 0.53
CA ASN A 239 45.36 24.06 -0.23
C ASN A 239 44.24 23.32 0.51
N PHE A 240 44.41 23.07 1.82
CA PHE A 240 43.40 22.41 2.65
C PHE A 240 42.08 23.18 2.66
N LYS A 241 42.10 24.51 2.80
CA LYS A 241 40.89 25.35 2.70
C LYS A 241 40.14 25.16 1.38
N VAL A 242 40.84 25.11 0.25
CA VAL A 242 40.24 24.86 -1.07
C VAL A 242 39.60 23.46 -1.15
N LEU A 243 40.18 22.45 -0.49
CA LEU A 243 39.60 21.11 -0.41
C LEU A 243 38.36 21.05 0.50
N VAL A 244 38.33 21.80 1.61
CA VAL A 244 37.14 21.93 2.47
C VAL A 244 36.01 22.68 1.74
N GLU A 245 36.30 23.80 1.08
CA GLU A 245 35.35 24.52 0.23
C GLU A 245 34.80 23.61 -0.89
N ARG A 246 35.67 22.80 -1.50
CA ARG A 246 35.27 21.81 -2.50
C ARG A 246 34.38 20.71 -1.91
N HIS A 247 34.68 20.21 -0.71
CA HIS A 247 33.84 19.22 -0.03
C HIS A 247 32.43 19.76 0.20
N ILE A 248 32.31 20.96 0.78
CA ILE A 248 31.02 21.65 1.03
C ILE A 248 30.26 21.84 -0.29
N TYR A 249 30.93 22.26 -1.36
CA TYR A 249 30.32 22.42 -2.68
C TYR A 249 29.81 21.10 -3.28
N LEU A 250 30.57 20.00 -3.19
CA LEU A 250 30.11 18.68 -3.66
C LEU A 250 28.93 18.16 -2.83
N MET A 251 28.90 18.41 -1.52
CA MET A 251 27.74 18.13 -0.67
C MET A 251 26.51 18.96 -1.06
N GLN A 252 26.68 20.22 -1.48
CA GLN A 252 25.58 21.07 -1.96
C GLN A 252 25.07 20.62 -3.34
N LEU A 253 25.96 20.24 -4.26
CA LEU A 253 25.60 19.61 -5.53
C LEU A 253 24.75 18.36 -5.31
N ALA A 254 25.19 17.46 -4.42
CA ALA A 254 24.45 16.26 -4.05
C ALA A 254 23.02 16.59 -3.56
N LYS A 255 22.87 17.52 -2.62
CA LYS A 255 21.54 17.96 -2.13
C LYS A 255 20.63 18.46 -3.26
N MET A 256 21.13 19.35 -4.12
CA MET A 256 20.37 19.85 -5.27
C MET A 256 19.98 18.72 -6.25
N LEU A 257 20.87 17.78 -6.51
CA LEU A 257 20.60 16.63 -7.38
C LEU A 257 19.48 15.76 -6.80
N ILE A 258 19.52 15.51 -5.50
CA ILE A 258 18.48 14.78 -4.75
C ILE A 258 17.14 15.53 -4.81
N GLU A 259 17.12 16.84 -4.51
CA GLU A 259 15.92 17.71 -4.58
C GLU A 259 15.23 17.69 -5.96
N THR A 260 16.00 17.49 -7.04
CA THR A 260 15.45 17.41 -8.40
C THR A 260 14.45 16.27 -8.52
N ILE A 261 14.79 15.10 -7.96
CA ILE A 261 14.07 13.84 -8.16
C ILE A 261 13.34 13.31 -6.92
N SER A 262 13.57 13.90 -5.73
CA SER A 262 13.15 13.34 -4.44
C SER A 262 11.68 12.89 -4.37
N TRP A 263 10.74 13.68 -4.91
CA TRP A 263 9.32 13.32 -4.97
C TRP A 263 8.97 12.31 -6.07
N LEU A 264 9.64 12.37 -7.23
CA LEU A 264 9.50 11.36 -8.29
C LEU A 264 9.94 9.98 -7.79
N LEU A 265 11.00 9.91 -6.96
CA LEU A 265 11.42 8.66 -6.33
C LEU A 265 10.35 8.10 -5.39
N VAL A 266 9.55 8.91 -4.69
CA VAL A 266 8.46 8.36 -3.87
C VAL A 266 7.44 7.63 -4.75
N PHE A 267 7.01 8.27 -5.84
CA PHE A 267 6.05 7.67 -6.76
C PHE A 267 6.62 6.45 -7.49
N GLN A 268 7.84 6.54 -8.01
CA GLN A 268 8.57 5.45 -8.68
C GLN A 268 8.78 4.23 -7.77
N LEU A 269 9.21 4.44 -6.52
CA LEU A 269 9.41 3.33 -5.59
C LEU A 269 8.08 2.65 -5.25
N PHE A 270 7.02 3.44 -5.03
CA PHE A 270 5.67 2.92 -4.77
C PHE A 270 5.10 2.13 -5.95
N SER A 271 5.11 2.70 -7.16
CA SER A 271 4.57 2.05 -8.35
C SER A 271 5.35 0.79 -8.72
N SER A 272 6.70 0.82 -8.66
CA SER A 272 7.50 -0.38 -8.89
C SER A 272 7.23 -1.47 -7.84
N CYS A 273 6.92 -1.12 -6.59
CA CYS A 273 6.51 -2.13 -5.61
C CYS A 273 5.18 -2.80 -6.01
N VAL A 274 4.18 -2.02 -6.43
CA VAL A 274 2.89 -2.57 -6.90
C VAL A 274 3.08 -3.44 -8.13
N LEU A 275 3.76 -2.94 -9.18
CA LEU A 275 3.97 -3.68 -10.43
C LEU A 275 4.78 -4.97 -10.24
N ILE A 276 5.78 -4.98 -9.35
CA ILE A 276 6.53 -6.20 -9.02
C ILE A 276 5.62 -7.21 -8.32
N CYS A 277 4.68 -6.76 -7.49
CA CYS A 277 3.75 -7.66 -6.80
C CYS A 277 2.69 -8.24 -7.74
N THR A 278 2.17 -7.47 -8.71
CA THR A 278 1.11 -7.94 -9.62
C THR A 278 1.67 -8.74 -10.81
N SER A 279 2.69 -8.23 -11.51
CA SER A 279 3.31 -8.97 -12.62
C SER A 279 4.08 -10.21 -12.13
N GLY A 280 4.62 -10.19 -10.91
CA GLY A 280 5.20 -11.38 -10.28
C GLY A 280 4.17 -12.45 -9.89
N PHE A 281 2.91 -12.06 -9.65
CA PHE A 281 1.80 -13.00 -9.44
C PHE A 281 1.35 -13.61 -10.78
N GLN A 282 1.15 -12.80 -11.83
CA GLN A 282 0.89 -13.30 -13.18
C GLN A 282 2.00 -14.23 -13.68
N PHE A 283 3.28 -13.92 -13.42
CA PHE A 283 4.42 -14.80 -13.77
C PHE A 283 4.31 -16.19 -13.15
N ILE A 284 3.84 -16.30 -11.91
CA ILE A 284 3.62 -17.59 -11.23
C ILE A 284 2.44 -18.35 -11.87
N LEU A 285 1.35 -17.67 -12.19
CA LEU A 285 0.20 -18.27 -12.89
C LEU A 285 0.58 -18.75 -14.29
N ALA A 286 1.27 -17.93 -15.07
CA ALA A 286 1.72 -18.23 -16.43
C ALA A 286 2.63 -19.46 -16.49
N LEU A 287 3.58 -19.55 -15.54
CA LEU A 287 4.42 -20.74 -15.36
C LEU A 287 3.62 -22.00 -15.03
N SER A 288 2.55 -21.88 -14.23
CA SER A 288 1.69 -23.02 -13.88
C SER A 288 0.75 -23.45 -15.01
N ALA A 289 0.34 -22.51 -15.88
CA ALA A 289 -0.50 -22.74 -17.05
C ALA A 289 0.29 -23.15 -18.30
N GLY A 290 1.62 -23.06 -18.28
CA GLY A 290 2.48 -23.33 -19.44
C GLY A 290 2.46 -22.23 -20.52
N ASN A 291 1.80 -21.10 -20.29
CA ASN A 291 1.76 -19.98 -21.24
C ASN A 291 3.14 -19.29 -21.31
N VAL A 292 3.94 -19.69 -22.31
CA VAL A 292 5.30 -19.18 -22.54
C VAL A 292 5.30 -17.68 -22.85
N ILE A 293 4.27 -17.18 -23.55
CA ILE A 293 4.16 -15.77 -23.98
C ILE A 293 3.93 -14.87 -22.75
N LEU A 294 2.92 -15.15 -21.94
CA LEU A 294 2.66 -14.41 -20.71
C LEU A 294 3.81 -14.54 -19.70
N THR A 295 4.42 -15.73 -19.60
CA THR A 295 5.61 -15.95 -18.76
C THR A 295 6.75 -15.02 -19.18
N LEU A 296 6.96 -14.83 -20.49
CA LEU A 296 8.02 -13.97 -21.01
C LEU A 296 7.68 -12.47 -20.88
N LYS A 297 6.43 -12.05 -21.14
CA LYS A 297 5.93 -10.68 -20.86
C LYS A 297 6.21 -10.30 -19.40
N THR A 298 5.64 -11.07 -18.46
CA THR A 298 5.67 -10.78 -17.03
C THR A 298 7.08 -10.79 -16.46
N PHE A 299 7.93 -11.75 -16.88
CA PHE A 299 9.34 -11.79 -16.53
C PHE A 299 10.11 -10.54 -16.96
N MET A 300 9.82 -9.99 -18.15
CA MET A 300 10.50 -8.78 -18.66
C MET A 300 10.02 -7.51 -17.96
N VAL A 301 8.74 -7.40 -17.60
CA VAL A 301 8.20 -6.31 -16.76
C VAL A 301 8.85 -6.34 -15.37
N MET A 302 8.87 -7.51 -14.72
CA MET A 302 9.54 -7.76 -13.44
C MET A 302 11.02 -7.36 -13.47
N SER A 303 11.76 -7.85 -14.47
CA SER A 303 13.19 -7.59 -14.64
C SER A 303 13.46 -6.10 -14.85
N THR A 304 12.66 -5.42 -15.67
CA THR A 304 12.77 -3.98 -15.93
C THR A 304 12.59 -3.17 -14.64
N CYS A 305 11.56 -3.48 -13.85
CA CYS A 305 11.31 -2.81 -12.56
C CYS A 305 12.45 -3.05 -11.56
N LEU A 306 12.95 -4.29 -11.44
CA LEU A 306 14.04 -4.63 -10.53
C LEU A 306 15.37 -3.93 -10.92
N VAL A 307 15.70 -3.88 -12.22
CA VAL A 307 16.91 -3.19 -12.71
C VAL A 307 16.80 -1.67 -12.50
N GLN A 308 15.61 -1.09 -12.66
CA GLN A 308 15.35 0.33 -12.38
C GLN A 308 15.56 0.66 -10.88
N LEU A 309 14.99 -0.14 -9.98
CA LEU A 309 15.18 -0.01 -8.52
C LEU A 309 16.63 -0.22 -8.10
N PHE A 310 17.31 -1.21 -8.67
CA PHE A 310 18.72 -1.50 -8.41
C PHE A 310 19.60 -0.32 -8.81
N GLY A 311 19.40 0.27 -10.00
CA GLY A 311 20.18 1.39 -10.50
C GLY A 311 20.20 2.58 -9.54
N TYR A 312 19.02 3.00 -9.06
CA TYR A 312 18.88 4.07 -8.06
C TYR A 312 19.55 3.73 -6.72
N SER A 313 19.35 2.50 -6.25
CA SER A 313 19.75 2.09 -4.91
C SER A 313 21.25 1.80 -4.79
N TYR A 314 21.84 1.18 -5.81
CA TYR A 314 23.28 1.03 -5.93
C TYR A 314 23.96 2.40 -6.03
N THR A 315 23.44 3.30 -6.86
CA THR A 315 24.00 4.65 -7.04
C THR A 315 23.89 5.51 -5.78
N GLY A 316 22.77 5.44 -5.05
CA GLY A 316 22.58 6.14 -3.79
C GLY A 316 23.43 5.60 -2.63
N HIS A 317 23.64 4.29 -2.56
CA HIS A 317 24.59 3.66 -1.64
C HIS A 317 26.04 4.03 -1.99
N TYR A 318 26.40 4.01 -3.28
CA TYR A 318 27.72 4.42 -3.74
C TYR A 318 28.00 5.90 -3.43
N LEU A 319 27.00 6.78 -3.56
CA LEU A 319 27.09 8.18 -3.15
C LEU A 319 27.32 8.33 -1.64
N LYS A 320 26.57 7.60 -0.78
CA LYS A 320 26.81 7.58 0.67
C LYS A 320 28.27 7.20 0.96
N ASN A 321 28.71 6.05 0.48
CA ASN A 321 30.03 5.50 0.79
C ASN A 321 31.16 6.40 0.25
N GLN A 322 30.96 7.08 -0.87
CA GLN A 322 31.92 8.07 -1.38
C GLN A 322 32.02 9.29 -0.47
N MET A 323 30.90 9.85 -0.02
CA MET A 323 30.87 10.98 0.93
C MET A 323 31.43 10.61 2.31
N GLU A 324 31.13 9.40 2.80
CA GLU A 324 31.57 8.88 4.10
C GLU A 324 33.08 8.57 4.11
N SER A 325 33.59 7.99 3.01
CA SER A 325 35.02 7.72 2.85
C SER A 325 35.91 8.97 2.75
N VAL A 326 35.34 10.18 2.67
CA VAL A 326 36.11 11.42 2.88
C VAL A 326 36.73 11.47 4.28
N GLY A 327 36.03 10.97 5.31
CA GLY A 327 36.55 10.88 6.67
C GLY A 327 37.72 9.89 6.76
N HIS A 328 37.55 8.69 6.19
CA HIS A 328 38.61 7.68 6.13
C HIS A 328 39.83 8.18 5.35
N SER A 329 39.66 8.81 4.18
CA SER A 329 40.76 9.40 3.41
C SER A 329 41.43 10.59 4.10
N THR A 330 40.73 11.30 4.98
CA THR A 330 41.33 12.32 5.84
C THR A 330 42.21 11.67 6.91
N TYR A 331 41.72 10.62 7.58
CA TYR A 331 42.48 9.85 8.58
C TYR A 331 43.72 9.14 8.00
N PHE A 332 43.65 8.67 6.74
CA PHE A 332 44.77 8.06 6.01
C PHE A 332 45.68 9.07 5.29
N SER A 333 45.47 10.38 5.46
CA SER A 333 46.48 11.38 5.08
C SER A 333 47.61 11.44 6.11
N ALA A 334 48.75 12.05 5.78
CA ALA A 334 49.87 12.25 6.72
C ALA A 334 49.58 13.38 7.75
N TRP A 335 48.38 13.39 8.36
CA TRP A 335 47.87 14.48 9.19
C TRP A 335 48.76 14.82 10.40
N TYR A 336 49.54 13.86 10.88
CA TYR A 336 50.52 14.01 11.95
C TYR A 336 51.79 14.78 11.53
N ASP A 337 52.09 14.83 10.22
CA ASP A 337 53.19 15.62 9.63
C ASP A 337 52.73 17.01 9.14
N LEU A 338 51.42 17.30 9.16
CA LEU A 338 50.85 18.56 8.68
C LEU A 338 50.89 19.67 9.76
N PRO A 339 50.80 20.97 9.37
CA PRO A 339 50.71 22.07 10.33
C PRO A 339 49.55 21.90 11.32
N ARG A 340 49.76 22.21 12.60
CA ARG A 340 48.82 21.99 13.70
C ARG A 340 47.41 22.55 13.46
N GLU A 341 47.30 23.68 12.78
CA GLU A 341 46.03 24.27 12.34
C GLU A 341 45.25 23.31 11.41
N VAL A 342 45.93 22.76 10.41
CA VAL A 342 45.35 21.83 9.42
C VAL A 342 44.97 20.51 10.09
N ALA A 343 45.87 19.95 10.93
CA ALA A 343 45.60 18.72 11.67
C ALA A 343 44.38 18.84 12.61
N ASN A 344 44.26 19.96 13.34
CA ASN A 344 43.07 20.24 14.16
C ASN A 344 41.80 20.38 13.29
N ASN A 345 41.88 21.10 12.16
CA ASN A 345 40.73 21.34 11.30
C ASN A 345 40.29 20.09 10.50
N MET A 346 41.17 19.11 10.29
CA MET A 346 40.82 17.79 9.74
C MET A 346 39.83 17.03 10.62
N ILE A 347 39.82 17.27 11.94
CA ILE A 347 38.83 16.66 12.86
C ILE A 347 37.41 17.06 12.43
N TYR A 348 37.17 18.31 12.06
CA TYR A 348 35.86 18.75 11.56
C TYR A 348 35.46 18.08 10.24
N VAL A 349 36.44 17.75 9.37
CA VAL A 349 36.17 17.01 8.12
C VAL A 349 35.77 15.57 8.42
N ILE A 350 36.45 14.91 9.37
CA ILE A 350 36.12 13.55 9.83
C ILE A 350 34.74 13.53 10.50
N MET A 351 34.49 14.44 11.45
CA MET A 351 33.17 14.60 12.10
C MET A 351 32.06 14.89 11.08
N ARG A 352 32.34 15.70 10.04
CA ARG A 352 31.33 15.97 9.01
C ARG A 352 31.08 14.78 8.09
N ALA A 353 32.10 13.95 7.81
CA ALA A 353 31.94 12.75 6.99
C ALA A 353 31.09 11.65 7.66
N GLN A 354 30.94 11.69 8.99
CA GLN A 354 30.06 10.78 9.75
C GLN A 354 28.55 11.01 9.49
N ASP A 355 28.15 12.16 8.91
CA ASP A 355 26.81 12.39 8.34
C ASP A 355 26.90 12.57 6.81
N PRO A 356 27.13 11.49 6.04
CA PRO A 356 27.31 11.57 4.59
C PRO A 356 26.01 11.97 3.89
N VAL A 357 26.11 12.76 2.80
CA VAL A 357 24.93 13.11 1.99
C VAL A 357 24.41 11.84 1.29
N GLN A 358 23.13 11.56 1.51
CA GLN A 358 22.45 10.33 1.07
C GLN A 358 21.28 10.66 0.16
N LEU A 359 21.07 9.86 -0.89
CA LEU A 359 19.89 9.95 -1.75
C LEU A 359 18.62 9.68 -0.94
N LYS A 360 17.68 10.64 -0.90
CA LYS A 360 16.46 10.54 -0.08
C LYS A 360 15.19 10.77 -0.93
N ALA A 361 14.26 9.82 -0.88
CA ALA A 361 12.95 9.89 -1.53
C ALA A 361 11.94 10.58 -0.61
N GLY A 362 11.42 11.75 -1.02
CA GLY A 362 10.48 12.61 -0.28
C GLY A 362 10.95 13.03 1.12
N ASN A 363 12.24 12.93 1.43
CA ASN A 363 12.80 12.94 2.79
C ASN A 363 12.23 11.85 3.74
N PHE A 364 11.51 10.85 3.22
CA PHE A 364 10.96 9.70 3.95
C PHE A 364 11.96 8.55 4.06
N PHE A 365 12.57 8.16 2.94
CA PHE A 365 13.41 6.95 2.84
C PHE A 365 14.79 7.28 2.25
N VAL A 366 15.85 6.65 2.76
CA VAL A 366 17.18 6.66 2.14
C VAL A 366 17.22 5.60 1.06
N VAL A 367 17.55 5.99 -0.18
CA VAL A 367 17.62 5.08 -1.33
C VAL A 367 19.04 4.55 -1.43
N ASN A 368 19.25 3.35 -0.90
CA ASN A 368 20.53 2.65 -0.85
C ASN A 368 20.32 1.13 -0.99
N MET A 369 21.39 0.33 -0.96
CA MET A 369 21.31 -1.14 -1.10
C MET A 369 20.53 -1.82 0.02
N GLU A 370 20.46 -1.24 1.22
CA GLU A 370 19.63 -1.72 2.32
C GLU A 370 18.14 -1.55 1.98
N THR A 371 17.76 -0.39 1.44
CA THR A 371 16.40 -0.12 0.92
C THR A 371 16.07 -0.92 -0.33
N TYR A 372 17.03 -1.22 -1.22
CA TYR A 372 16.80 -2.19 -2.30
C TYR A 372 16.58 -3.60 -1.77
N MET A 373 17.43 -4.07 -0.86
CA MET A 373 17.25 -5.37 -0.21
C MET A 373 15.96 -5.40 0.62
N SER A 374 15.54 -4.28 1.21
CA SER A 374 14.25 -4.13 1.89
C SER A 374 13.10 -4.16 0.90
N ILE A 375 13.17 -3.48 -0.25
CA ILE A 375 12.13 -3.55 -1.30
C ILE A 375 12.08 -4.94 -1.91
N VAL A 376 13.20 -5.56 -2.28
CA VAL A 376 13.22 -6.94 -2.77
C VAL A 376 12.72 -7.91 -1.71
N LYS A 377 13.12 -7.79 -0.43
CA LYS A 377 12.55 -8.60 0.66
C LYS A 377 11.09 -8.27 0.94
N THR A 378 10.62 -7.05 0.74
CA THR A 378 9.25 -6.62 1.04
C THR A 378 8.32 -6.98 -0.11
N SER A 379 8.76 -6.89 -1.35
CA SER A 379 8.08 -7.36 -2.56
C SER A 379 8.20 -8.88 -2.74
N MET A 380 9.27 -9.53 -2.30
CA MET A 380 9.33 -11.00 -2.18
C MET A 380 8.59 -11.50 -0.93
N SER A 381 8.47 -10.68 0.12
CA SER A 381 7.49 -10.93 1.18
C SER A 381 6.10 -10.81 0.58
N TYR A 382 5.68 -9.65 0.04
CA TYR A 382 4.41 -9.43 -0.65
C TYR A 382 4.12 -10.35 -1.83
N LEU A 383 5.11 -10.94 -2.51
CA LEU A 383 4.89 -12.00 -3.51
C LEU A 383 4.76 -13.36 -2.85
N SER A 384 5.57 -13.67 -1.84
CA SER A 384 5.29 -14.81 -0.96
C SER A 384 3.92 -14.66 -0.30
N VAL A 385 3.47 -13.42 -0.07
CA VAL A 385 2.24 -12.86 0.51
C VAL A 385 1.28 -12.36 -0.59
N LEU A 386 1.41 -12.85 -1.82
CA LEU A 386 0.36 -12.79 -2.86
C LEU A 386 0.10 -14.18 -3.40
N ARG A 387 1.17 -15.00 -3.51
CA ARG A 387 1.18 -16.45 -3.26
C ARG A 387 0.66 -16.85 -1.87
N VAL A 388 0.59 -15.88 -0.93
CA VAL A 388 -0.07 -15.90 0.39
C VAL A 388 -0.75 -14.53 0.61
N MET A 389 -1.43 -13.98 -0.41
CA MET A 389 -2.70 -13.23 -0.20
C MET A 389 -3.83 -13.85 -1.02
N THR A 390 -3.48 -14.88 -1.82
CA THR A 390 -3.97 -16.25 -1.59
C THR A 390 -3.67 -16.81 -0.16
N THR A 391 -3.54 -15.97 0.90
CA THR A 391 -3.78 -16.17 2.38
C THR A 391 -3.71 -14.91 3.33
N GLY A 392 -2.63 -14.09 3.50
CA GLY A 392 -2.57 -12.89 4.42
C GLY A 392 -1.20 -12.13 4.57
N GLY A 393 -1.17 -10.83 5.00
CA GLY A 393 -0.01 -9.90 4.73
C GLY A 393 0.56 -8.84 5.75
N ASN A 394 0.93 -7.62 5.27
CA ASN A 394 2.11 -6.76 5.65
C ASN A 394 1.80 -5.20 5.68
N ILE A 395 2.60 -4.22 6.24
CA ILE A 395 2.53 -2.69 6.02
C ILE A 395 3.42 -1.68 6.90
N PHE A 396 3.88 -0.54 6.29
CA PHE A 396 4.15 0.92 6.68
C PHE A 396 5.14 1.53 7.76
N ALA A 397 5.36 2.86 7.59
CA ALA A 397 5.81 3.92 8.54
C ALA A 397 4.87 5.19 8.41
N ARG A 398 5.04 6.44 8.89
CA ARG A 398 6.10 7.30 9.52
C ARG A 398 5.42 8.51 10.27
N MET A 399 6.13 9.58 10.73
CA MET A 399 5.68 10.48 11.84
C MET A 399 6.03 12.00 11.77
N GLY A 400 5.11 12.90 12.17
CA GLY A 400 5.25 14.38 12.17
C GLY A 400 3.91 15.14 12.34
N GLU A 401 3.37 15.67 11.24
CA GLU A 401 2.01 16.25 11.00
C GLU A 401 0.85 15.39 11.58
N SER A 402 1.20 14.13 11.79
CA SER A 402 0.56 13.03 12.50
C SER A 402 0.34 13.32 14.00
N PHE A 403 -0.46 14.34 14.30
CA PHE A 403 -1.21 14.48 15.56
C PHE A 403 -2.68 14.71 15.25
N LYS A 404 -3.02 15.80 14.54
CA LYS A 404 -4.28 15.86 13.78
C LYS A 404 -4.32 14.81 12.68
N LYS A 405 -3.21 14.54 11.97
CA LYS A 405 -3.11 13.35 11.10
C LYS A 405 -2.96 12.03 11.86
N ASP A 406 -2.79 11.98 13.19
CA ASP A 406 -2.84 10.69 13.94
C ASP A 406 -4.24 10.34 14.35
N PHE A 407 -4.93 11.29 14.99
CA PHE A 407 -6.34 11.16 15.24
C PHE A 407 -7.10 10.92 13.91
N ALA A 408 -6.77 11.63 12.84
CA ALA A 408 -7.33 11.34 11.53
C ALA A 408 -6.83 10.01 10.92
N TYR A 409 -5.56 9.61 11.05
CA TYR A 409 -5.08 8.30 10.55
C TYR A 409 -5.83 7.14 11.22
N ALA A 410 -5.91 7.15 12.56
CA ALA A 410 -6.64 6.18 13.36
C ALA A 410 -8.14 6.22 13.01
N MET A 411 -8.77 7.39 13.15
CA MET A 411 -10.22 7.50 13.24
C MET A 411 -10.94 7.83 11.93
N THR A 412 -10.27 8.30 10.88
CA THR A 412 -10.95 8.64 9.61
C THR A 412 -11.57 7.42 8.94
N PRO A 413 -10.92 6.24 8.84
CA PRO A 413 -11.58 5.04 8.30
C PRO A 413 -12.84 4.67 9.10
N MET A 414 -12.73 4.66 10.43
CA MET A 414 -13.84 4.34 11.34
C MET A 414 -14.98 5.37 11.23
N LYS A 415 -14.65 6.65 11.08
CA LYS A 415 -15.61 7.73 10.85
C LYS A 415 -16.26 7.64 9.46
N ILE A 416 -15.52 7.30 8.41
CA ILE A 416 -16.07 7.13 7.06
C ILE A 416 -17.11 5.99 7.01
N LEU A 417 -16.89 4.91 7.77
CA LEU A 417 -17.86 3.80 7.84
C LEU A 417 -19.06 4.15 8.75
N SER A 418 -18.80 4.67 9.96
CA SER A 418 -19.85 4.90 10.96
C SER A 418 -20.63 6.22 10.79
N TRP A 419 -20.14 7.20 10.05
CA TRP A 419 -20.85 8.48 9.88
C TRP A 419 -22.05 8.39 8.91
N PRO A 420 -21.98 7.72 7.74
CA PRO A 420 -23.15 7.54 6.86
C PRO A 420 -24.29 6.79 7.53
N VAL A 421 -23.97 5.67 8.20
CA VAL A 421 -24.92 4.85 8.98
C VAL A 421 -25.44 5.59 10.23
N GLY A 422 -24.80 6.70 10.62
CA GLY A 422 -25.16 7.45 11.81
C GLY A 422 -24.90 6.65 13.09
N THR A 423 -23.65 6.29 13.36
CA THR A 423 -23.19 5.61 14.58
C THR A 423 -21.85 6.14 15.11
N TRP A 424 -21.18 7.04 14.40
CA TRP A 424 -19.92 7.68 14.84
C TRP A 424 -20.05 8.26 16.27
N PRO A 425 -19.25 7.84 17.27
CA PRO A 425 -19.47 8.24 18.67
C PRO A 425 -19.25 9.74 18.93
N LEU A 426 -18.33 10.38 18.22
CA LEU A 426 -17.96 11.80 18.39
C LEU A 426 -18.61 12.68 17.31
N GLN A 427 -19.93 12.54 17.14
CA GLN A 427 -20.78 13.51 16.43
C GLN A 427 -21.73 14.15 17.42
N ASP A 428 -22.25 15.32 17.07
CA ASP A 428 -23.42 15.89 17.72
C ASP A 428 -24.62 14.95 17.53
N TYR A 429 -25.37 14.71 18.60
CA TYR A 429 -26.57 13.86 18.59
C TYR A 429 -27.80 14.72 18.25
N ASP A 430 -27.73 15.37 17.10
CA ASP A 430 -28.76 16.26 16.58
C ASP A 430 -29.83 15.51 15.74
N VAL A 431 -30.79 16.26 15.20
CA VAL A 431 -31.86 15.72 14.35
C VAL A 431 -31.28 15.09 13.08
N PHE A 432 -30.21 15.65 12.50
CA PHE A 432 -29.58 15.11 11.28
C PHE A 432 -28.80 13.81 11.53
N SER A 433 -28.13 13.71 12.69
CA SER A 433 -27.50 12.49 13.21
C SER A 433 -28.53 11.39 13.44
N SER A 434 -29.66 11.73 14.05
CA SER A 434 -30.78 10.80 14.24
C SER A 434 -31.40 10.38 12.90
N ALA A 435 -31.62 11.32 11.98
CA ALA A 435 -32.18 11.06 10.65
C ALA A 435 -31.31 10.10 9.83
N ARG A 436 -29.97 10.26 9.82
CA ARG A 436 -29.04 9.32 9.16
C ARG A 436 -29.20 7.88 9.68
N ALA A 437 -29.29 7.72 11.00
CA ALA A 437 -29.49 6.41 11.63
C ALA A 437 -30.87 5.81 11.30
N VAL A 438 -31.94 6.63 11.35
CA VAL A 438 -33.30 6.20 10.97
C VAL A 438 -33.36 5.78 9.50
N VAL A 439 -32.77 6.55 8.59
CA VAL A 439 -32.70 6.18 7.16
C VAL A 439 -31.95 4.87 6.95
N ALA A 440 -30.77 4.70 7.58
CA ALA A 440 -30.02 3.45 7.48
C ALA A 440 -30.83 2.25 8.00
N VAL A 441 -31.50 2.38 9.16
CA VAL A 441 -32.36 1.34 9.71
C VAL A 441 -33.60 1.08 8.84
N LEU A 442 -34.20 2.10 8.21
CA LEU A 442 -35.31 1.92 7.29
C LEU A 442 -34.90 1.15 6.02
N PHE A 443 -33.72 1.42 5.45
CA PHE A 443 -33.19 0.64 4.32
C PHE A 443 -32.90 -0.81 4.71
N LEU A 444 -32.33 -1.05 5.90
CA LEU A 444 -32.10 -2.41 6.42
C LEU A 444 -33.43 -3.16 6.69
N LEU A 445 -34.43 -2.49 7.27
CA LEU A 445 -35.75 -3.07 7.48
C LEU A 445 -36.47 -3.35 6.16
N LEU A 446 -36.35 -2.49 5.16
CA LEU A 446 -36.91 -2.71 3.83
C LEU A 446 -36.25 -3.93 3.15
N MET A 447 -34.92 -4.06 3.22
CA MET A 447 -34.22 -5.27 2.75
C MET A 447 -34.71 -6.53 3.46
N LEU A 448 -34.88 -6.48 4.79
CA LEU A 448 -35.42 -7.61 5.57
C LEU A 448 -36.86 -7.95 5.17
N MET A 449 -37.72 -6.97 4.94
CA MET A 449 -39.10 -7.23 4.50
C MET A 449 -39.16 -7.82 3.09
N ILE A 450 -38.33 -7.34 2.15
CA ILE A 450 -38.23 -7.90 0.80
C ILE A 450 -37.82 -9.38 0.90
N ILE A 451 -36.67 -9.68 1.52
CA ILE A 451 -36.12 -11.04 1.55
C ILE A 451 -37.01 -12.00 2.38
N GLN A 452 -37.68 -11.54 3.43
CA GLN A 452 -38.64 -12.35 4.19
C GLN A 452 -39.96 -12.58 3.43
N THR A 453 -40.36 -11.67 2.54
CA THR A 453 -41.52 -11.87 1.67
C THR A 453 -41.16 -12.80 0.51
N GLU A 454 -39.95 -12.70 -0.05
CA GLU A 454 -39.43 -13.62 -1.06
C GLU A 454 -39.43 -15.05 -0.53
N LEU A 455 -38.83 -15.28 0.66
CA LEU A 455 -38.83 -16.57 1.39
C LEU A 455 -40.22 -17.12 1.73
N TYR A 456 -41.27 -16.29 1.66
CA TYR A 456 -42.66 -16.69 1.90
C TYR A 456 -43.42 -16.97 0.59
N LEU A 457 -43.07 -16.27 -0.50
CA LEU A 457 -43.65 -16.47 -1.83
C LEU A 457 -43.07 -17.70 -2.53
N ASP A 458 -41.75 -17.87 -2.48
CA ASP A 458 -41.04 -19.05 -2.98
C ASP A 458 -40.00 -19.52 -1.96
N SER A 459 -40.17 -20.77 -1.51
CA SER A 459 -39.20 -21.47 -0.67
C SER A 459 -38.71 -22.77 -1.32
N SER A 460 -38.88 -22.95 -2.62
CA SER A 460 -38.51 -24.16 -3.36
C SER A 460 -37.01 -24.23 -3.67
N ASP A 461 -36.40 -23.08 -4.00
CA ASP A 461 -34.98 -22.97 -4.29
C ASP A 461 -34.12 -22.96 -3.02
N ALA A 462 -33.43 -24.08 -2.76
CA ALA A 462 -32.55 -24.24 -1.60
C ALA A 462 -31.30 -23.35 -1.62
N GLU A 463 -30.83 -22.90 -2.79
CA GLU A 463 -29.71 -21.95 -2.89
C GLU A 463 -30.18 -20.54 -2.50
N LYS A 464 -31.27 -20.05 -3.11
CA LYS A 464 -31.84 -18.73 -2.80
C LYS A 464 -32.30 -18.64 -1.34
N ASN A 465 -32.88 -19.71 -0.79
CA ASN A 465 -33.22 -19.82 0.64
C ASN A 465 -32.00 -19.63 1.57
N LEU A 466 -30.84 -20.19 1.22
CA LEU A 466 -29.62 -20.11 2.04
C LEU A 466 -28.98 -18.72 1.96
N ASP A 467 -28.93 -18.13 0.76
CA ASP A 467 -28.49 -16.75 0.57
C ASP A 467 -29.39 -15.76 1.31
N ALA A 468 -30.71 -15.92 1.19
CA ALA A 468 -31.70 -15.16 1.95
C ALA A 468 -31.49 -15.31 3.47
N THR A 469 -31.16 -16.51 3.96
CA THR A 469 -30.83 -16.75 5.37
C THR A 469 -29.57 -16.01 5.82
N VAL A 470 -28.51 -15.99 4.99
CA VAL A 470 -27.29 -15.19 5.23
C VAL A 470 -27.61 -13.70 5.28
N LEU A 471 -28.38 -13.18 4.33
CA LEU A 471 -28.73 -11.77 4.24
C LEU A 471 -29.66 -11.32 5.38
N VAL A 472 -30.65 -12.13 5.75
CA VAL A 472 -31.58 -11.84 6.87
C VAL A 472 -30.84 -11.81 8.21
N THR A 473 -29.97 -12.79 8.48
CA THR A 473 -29.18 -12.82 9.72
C THR A 473 -28.14 -11.69 9.78
N CYS A 474 -27.47 -11.38 8.66
CA CYS A 474 -26.58 -10.22 8.57
C CYS A 474 -27.32 -8.88 8.73
N GLY A 475 -28.54 -8.75 8.19
CA GLY A 475 -29.40 -7.57 8.36
C GLY A 475 -29.86 -7.39 9.80
N TYR A 476 -30.27 -8.46 10.48
CA TYR A 476 -30.57 -8.42 11.92
C TYR A 476 -29.34 -8.04 12.76
N LEU A 477 -28.15 -8.58 12.47
CA LEU A 477 -26.91 -8.16 13.13
C LEU A 477 -26.58 -6.68 12.88
N ALA A 478 -26.76 -6.18 11.65
CA ALA A 478 -26.54 -4.78 11.31
C ALA A 478 -27.49 -3.85 12.10
N ILE A 479 -28.80 -4.14 12.11
CA ILE A 479 -29.78 -3.37 12.89
C ILE A 479 -29.45 -3.43 14.39
N ALA A 480 -29.12 -4.61 14.92
CA ALA A 480 -28.75 -4.77 16.32
C ALA A 480 -27.50 -3.92 16.67
N LYS A 481 -26.42 -3.99 15.89
CA LYS A 481 -25.21 -3.20 16.14
C LYS A 481 -25.45 -1.70 16.03
N VAL A 482 -26.20 -1.26 15.02
CA VAL A 482 -26.61 0.15 14.87
C VAL A 482 -27.42 0.63 16.07
N PHE A 483 -28.39 -0.17 16.52
CA PHE A 483 -29.22 0.12 17.69
C PHE A 483 -28.40 0.17 18.98
N TYR A 484 -27.61 -0.87 19.29
CA TYR A 484 -26.81 -0.92 20.51
C TYR A 484 -25.79 0.22 20.58
N PHE A 485 -25.11 0.54 19.46
CA PHE A 485 -24.14 1.64 19.41
C PHE A 485 -24.80 3.03 19.45
N ARG A 486 -26.11 3.14 19.20
CA ARG A 486 -26.88 4.38 19.33
C ARG A 486 -27.56 4.58 20.67
N VAL A 487 -28.08 3.51 21.28
CA VAL A 487 -28.84 3.58 22.55
C VAL A 487 -27.93 3.51 23.76
N TRP A 488 -26.83 2.75 23.70
CA TRP A 488 -25.81 2.68 24.76
C TRP A 488 -24.43 3.16 24.31
N PRO A 489 -24.30 4.38 23.73
CA PRO A 489 -23.04 4.87 23.17
C PRO A 489 -22.00 5.21 24.24
N ALA A 490 -22.35 5.22 25.54
CA ALA A 490 -21.53 5.75 26.63
C ALA A 490 -20.12 5.12 26.71
N GLY A 491 -19.99 3.81 26.49
CA GLY A 491 -18.69 3.13 26.47
C GLY A 491 -17.81 3.59 25.31
N LEU A 492 -18.39 3.67 24.12
CA LEU A 492 -17.72 4.19 22.93
C LEU A 492 -17.35 5.67 23.10
N ILE A 493 -18.29 6.54 23.48
CA ILE A 493 -18.04 7.98 23.70
C ILE A 493 -16.92 8.19 24.72
N SER A 494 -16.95 7.51 25.86
CA SER A 494 -15.91 7.63 26.90
C SER A 494 -14.53 7.24 26.37
N ASN A 495 -14.44 6.14 25.62
CA ASN A 495 -13.19 5.65 25.05
C ASN A 495 -12.68 6.54 23.90
N PHE A 496 -13.55 6.93 22.96
CA PHE A 496 -13.18 7.83 21.87
C PHE A 496 -12.81 9.23 22.39
N THR A 497 -13.42 9.70 23.48
CA THR A 497 -13.00 10.94 24.17
C THR A 497 -11.65 10.78 24.87
N SER A 498 -11.40 9.63 25.52
CA SER A 498 -10.08 9.26 26.03
C SER A 498 -9.02 9.32 24.92
N ALA A 499 -9.33 8.78 23.74
CA ALA A 499 -8.44 8.80 22.59
C ALA A 499 -8.19 10.22 22.04
N VAL A 500 -9.24 11.06 21.94
CA VAL A 500 -9.09 12.48 21.57
C VAL A 500 -8.12 13.19 22.53
N ASN A 501 -8.29 13.01 23.83
CA ASN A 501 -7.43 13.61 24.84
C ASN A 501 -5.99 13.11 24.71
N ASP A 502 -5.79 11.80 24.54
CA ASP A 502 -4.48 11.19 24.36
C ASP A 502 -3.74 11.62 23.07
N TYR A 503 -4.44 12.05 22.03
CA TYR A 503 -3.85 12.68 20.83
C TYR A 503 -3.77 14.22 20.90
N ASN A 504 -4.35 14.85 21.92
CA ASN A 504 -4.21 16.28 22.21
C ASN A 504 -3.08 16.55 23.23
N GLU A 505 -2.78 15.60 24.12
CA GLU A 505 -1.68 15.67 25.09
C GLU A 505 -0.30 15.64 24.40
N PRO A 506 0.66 16.52 24.81
CA PRO A 506 2.03 16.48 24.30
C PRO A 506 2.81 15.30 24.91
N LYS A 507 2.78 14.15 24.23
CA LYS A 507 3.51 12.93 24.62
C LYS A 507 4.87 12.82 23.91
N SER A 508 5.80 12.06 24.49
CA SER A 508 7.10 11.77 23.87
C SER A 508 6.95 10.99 22.55
N GLU A 509 7.92 11.11 21.65
CA GLU A 509 7.98 10.37 20.37
C GLU A 509 7.77 8.86 20.55
N GLU A 510 8.35 8.30 21.61
CA GLU A 510 8.26 6.89 21.97
C GLU A 510 6.81 6.47 22.31
N LYS A 511 6.12 7.24 23.17
CA LYS A 511 4.69 7.01 23.50
C LYS A 511 3.81 7.21 22.26
N ARG A 512 4.16 8.17 21.40
CA ARG A 512 3.48 8.41 20.12
C ARG A 512 3.66 7.25 19.14
N ALA A 513 4.82 6.60 19.13
CA ALA A 513 5.08 5.40 18.36
C ALA A 513 4.21 4.22 18.82
N VAL A 514 4.09 4.01 20.15
CA VAL A 514 3.20 2.98 20.73
C VAL A 514 1.74 3.23 20.34
N LEU A 515 1.20 4.45 20.58
CA LEU A 515 -0.18 4.79 20.23
C LEU A 515 -0.47 4.64 18.72
N ARG A 516 0.53 4.81 17.85
CA ARG A 516 0.35 4.62 16.41
C ARG A 516 0.51 3.19 15.93
N ARG A 517 1.38 2.37 16.54
CA ARG A 517 1.44 0.93 16.23
C ARG A 517 0.04 0.32 16.43
N HIS A 518 -0.63 0.72 17.50
CA HIS A 518 -2.00 0.36 17.81
C HIS A 518 -3.04 0.94 16.84
N ALA A 519 -2.96 2.24 16.51
CA ALA A 519 -3.83 2.83 15.48
C ALA A 519 -3.69 2.12 14.12
N TYR A 520 -2.47 1.72 13.76
CA TYR A 520 -2.17 0.95 12.57
C TYR A 520 -2.80 -0.46 12.62
N MET A 521 -2.68 -1.19 13.74
CA MET A 521 -3.36 -2.49 13.93
C MET A 521 -4.88 -2.35 13.76
N GLY A 522 -5.49 -1.32 14.34
CA GLY A 522 -6.91 -1.00 14.14
C GLY A 522 -7.28 -0.67 12.68
N ARG A 523 -6.38 0.00 11.94
CA ARG A 523 -6.58 0.22 10.50
C ARG A 523 -6.48 -1.05 9.67
N VAL A 524 -5.60 -1.99 10.01
CA VAL A 524 -5.50 -3.30 9.31
C VAL A 524 -6.75 -4.11 9.56
N ALA A 525 -7.15 -4.26 10.83
CA ALA A 525 -8.38 -4.97 11.19
C ALA A 525 -9.60 -4.37 10.44
N CYS A 526 -9.73 -3.04 10.45
CA CYS A 526 -10.77 -2.34 9.68
C CYS A 526 -10.70 -2.62 8.17
N ALA A 527 -9.51 -2.55 7.55
CA ALA A 527 -9.35 -2.73 6.11
C ALA A 527 -9.60 -4.18 5.67
N SER A 528 -9.15 -5.17 6.44
CA SER A 528 -9.42 -6.59 6.17
C SER A 528 -10.90 -6.93 6.32
N VAL A 529 -11.51 -6.52 7.44
CA VAL A 529 -12.91 -6.84 7.76
C VAL A 529 -13.87 -6.18 6.77
N ILE A 530 -13.72 -4.88 6.48
CA ILE A 530 -14.60 -4.20 5.50
C ILE A 530 -14.28 -4.62 4.05
N GLY A 531 -13.03 -4.93 3.75
CA GLY A 531 -12.60 -5.37 2.42
C GLY A 531 -13.26 -6.69 2.01
N CYS A 532 -13.24 -7.69 2.90
CA CYS A 532 -13.97 -8.94 2.69
C CYS A 532 -15.48 -8.70 2.56
N SER A 533 -16.06 -7.88 3.44
CA SER A 533 -17.50 -7.57 3.43
C SER A 533 -17.95 -6.92 2.12
N TYR A 534 -17.25 -5.89 1.64
CA TYR A 534 -17.60 -5.19 0.40
C TYR A 534 -17.31 -6.03 -0.84
N PHE A 535 -16.23 -6.84 -0.85
CA PHE A 535 -15.99 -7.79 -1.93
C PHE A 535 -17.13 -8.82 -2.04
N GLY A 536 -17.62 -9.31 -0.90
CA GLY A 536 -18.84 -10.13 -0.83
C GLY A 536 -20.06 -9.40 -1.40
N SER A 537 -20.38 -8.20 -0.90
CA SER A 537 -21.52 -7.40 -1.41
C SER A 537 -21.44 -7.10 -2.91
N THR A 538 -20.24 -6.85 -3.45
CA THR A 538 -20.04 -6.65 -4.89
C THR A 538 -20.22 -7.95 -5.68
N LEU A 539 -19.83 -9.11 -5.14
CA LEU A 539 -20.05 -10.40 -5.83
C LEU A 539 -21.53 -10.81 -5.87
N PHE A 540 -22.29 -10.57 -4.81
CA PHE A 540 -23.75 -10.69 -4.82
C PHE A 540 -24.40 -9.79 -5.89
N MET A 541 -23.78 -8.66 -6.23
CA MET A 541 -24.22 -7.76 -7.30
C MET A 541 -23.74 -8.19 -8.70
N THR A 542 -22.50 -8.65 -8.87
CA THR A 542 -21.96 -9.01 -10.20
C THR A 542 -22.48 -10.35 -10.72
N VAL A 543 -22.81 -11.30 -9.84
CA VAL A 543 -23.25 -12.64 -10.27
C VAL A 543 -24.55 -12.58 -11.09
N PRO A 544 -25.64 -11.92 -10.65
CA PRO A 544 -26.84 -11.71 -11.48
C PRO A 544 -26.54 -11.05 -12.83
N MET A 545 -25.65 -10.05 -12.89
CA MET A 545 -25.28 -9.36 -14.13
C MET A 545 -24.46 -10.20 -15.12
N LEU A 546 -23.97 -11.37 -14.71
CA LEU A 546 -23.20 -12.28 -15.55
C LEU A 546 -23.98 -13.57 -15.85
N ALA A 547 -24.88 -13.99 -14.97
CA ALA A 547 -25.79 -15.11 -15.20
C ALA A 547 -26.87 -14.79 -16.24
N GLY A 548 -27.35 -13.54 -16.30
CA GLY A 548 -28.33 -13.09 -17.29
C GLY A 548 -27.85 -13.09 -18.75
N ASP A 549 -26.56 -13.36 -19.01
CA ASP A 549 -25.99 -13.52 -20.36
C ASP A 549 -26.08 -14.99 -20.89
N GLU A 550 -26.42 -15.99 -20.05
CA GLU A 550 -26.43 -17.43 -20.43
C GLU A 550 -27.80 -17.95 -20.93
N GLU A 551 -28.18 -17.64 -22.18
CA GLU A 551 -29.33 -18.31 -22.83
C GLU A 551 -29.07 -19.81 -23.08
N VAL A 552 -29.77 -20.66 -22.33
CA VAL A 552 -29.80 -22.11 -22.55
C VAL A 552 -30.65 -22.43 -23.78
N MET A 553 -30.00 -22.88 -24.85
CA MET A 553 -30.63 -23.29 -26.13
C MET A 553 -31.49 -24.57 -26.02
N VAL A 554 -32.62 -24.50 -25.31
CA VAL A 554 -33.66 -25.54 -25.26
C VAL A 554 -35.06 -24.92 -25.33
N ASN A 555 -35.87 -25.34 -26.31
CA ASN A 555 -37.20 -24.77 -26.58
C ASN A 555 -38.22 -24.94 -25.42
N VAL A 556 -38.40 -23.91 -24.59
CA VAL A 556 -39.67 -23.59 -23.91
C VAL A 556 -39.84 -22.06 -23.92
N THR A 557 -41.08 -21.58 -24.04
CA THR A 557 -41.40 -20.17 -23.76
C THR A 557 -41.57 -19.96 -22.27
N GLU A 558 -40.52 -19.55 -21.59
CA GLU A 558 -40.54 -18.94 -20.25
C GLU A 558 -39.86 -17.56 -20.33
N ASP A 559 -40.34 -16.59 -19.54
CA ASP A 559 -39.91 -15.19 -19.65
C ASP A 559 -38.44 -14.98 -19.25
N GLU A 560 -37.78 -14.01 -19.91
CA GLU A 560 -36.39 -13.59 -19.63
C GLU A 560 -36.16 -13.41 -18.11
N ALA A 561 -35.36 -14.30 -17.53
CA ALA A 561 -35.22 -14.42 -16.08
C ALA A 561 -34.30 -13.33 -15.50
N VAL A 562 -34.86 -12.13 -15.29
CA VAL A 562 -34.18 -11.02 -14.62
C VAL A 562 -33.85 -11.40 -13.17
N ASP A 563 -32.57 -11.70 -12.90
CA ASP A 563 -32.03 -11.95 -11.56
C ASP A 563 -31.55 -10.66 -10.88
N TYR A 564 -31.58 -10.65 -9.54
CA TYR A 564 -31.40 -9.46 -8.70
C TYR A 564 -30.28 -9.63 -7.66
N PRO A 565 -29.59 -8.56 -7.22
CA PRO A 565 -28.52 -8.61 -6.20
C PRO A 565 -28.92 -9.19 -4.84
N ILE A 566 -30.23 -9.20 -4.53
CA ILE A 566 -30.82 -9.93 -3.41
C ILE A 566 -32.00 -10.77 -3.93
N PRO A 567 -32.42 -11.83 -3.21
CA PRO A 567 -33.66 -12.53 -3.53
C PRO A 567 -34.86 -11.58 -3.37
N SER A 568 -35.41 -11.12 -4.51
CA SER A 568 -36.52 -10.16 -4.57
C SER A 568 -37.44 -10.32 -5.81
N LYS A 569 -37.17 -11.28 -6.71
CA LYS A 569 -37.88 -11.43 -7.99
C LYS A 569 -39.39 -11.60 -7.79
N ASN A 570 -39.80 -12.56 -6.95
CA ASN A 570 -41.22 -12.84 -6.69
C ASN A 570 -41.91 -11.64 -6.01
N VAL A 571 -41.22 -10.92 -5.13
CA VAL A 571 -41.73 -9.68 -4.51
C VAL A 571 -41.95 -8.57 -5.54
N LEU A 572 -41.01 -8.39 -6.47
CA LEU A 572 -41.09 -7.34 -7.50
C LEU A 572 -42.19 -7.63 -8.53
N GLU A 573 -42.38 -8.90 -8.88
CA GLU A 573 -43.52 -9.36 -9.69
C GLU A 573 -44.85 -9.17 -8.95
N ALA A 574 -44.94 -9.54 -7.67
CA ALA A 574 -46.15 -9.39 -6.86
C ALA A 574 -46.62 -7.93 -6.71
N ILE A 575 -45.70 -6.96 -6.68
CA ILE A 575 -46.04 -5.53 -6.68
C ILE A 575 -46.23 -4.93 -8.09
N ASN A 576 -46.11 -5.74 -9.16
CA ASN A 576 -46.19 -5.33 -10.56
C ASN A 576 -45.17 -4.23 -10.91
N MET A 577 -43.90 -4.40 -10.50
CA MET A 577 -42.87 -3.38 -10.67
C MET A 577 -42.51 -3.16 -12.16
N PRO A 578 -42.58 -1.92 -12.70
CA PRO A 578 -42.25 -1.67 -14.10
C PRO A 578 -40.79 -2.00 -14.46
N GLN A 579 -40.58 -2.81 -15.50
CA GLN A 579 -39.25 -3.23 -15.98
C GLN A 579 -38.31 -2.04 -16.25
N ASN A 580 -38.82 -0.88 -16.69
CA ASN A 580 -38.02 0.32 -16.92
C ASN A 580 -37.42 0.95 -15.63
N LEU A 581 -37.76 0.42 -14.45
CA LEU A 581 -37.17 0.77 -13.16
C LEU A 581 -36.16 -0.27 -12.66
N TYR A 582 -35.90 -1.36 -13.40
CA TYR A 582 -34.95 -2.43 -13.03
C TYR A 582 -33.61 -1.89 -12.53
N PHE A 583 -32.95 -1.02 -13.30
CA PHE A 583 -31.68 -0.40 -12.91
C PHE A 583 -31.76 0.40 -11.59
N VAL A 584 -32.91 1.03 -11.30
CA VAL A 584 -33.14 1.79 -10.06
C VAL A 584 -33.31 0.84 -8.86
N VAL A 585 -34.03 -0.27 -9.05
CA VAL A 585 -34.16 -1.35 -8.04
C VAL A 585 -32.80 -1.97 -7.76
N PHE A 586 -32.10 -2.40 -8.80
CA PHE A 586 -30.77 -3.01 -8.74
C PHE A 586 -29.75 -2.15 -7.96
N VAL A 587 -29.66 -0.85 -8.27
CA VAL A 587 -28.80 0.10 -7.54
C VAL A 587 -29.27 0.29 -6.09
N THR A 588 -30.57 0.27 -5.83
CA THR A 588 -31.15 0.38 -4.48
C THR A 588 -30.81 -0.84 -3.61
N GLU A 589 -30.90 -2.04 -4.17
CA GLU A 589 -30.55 -3.30 -3.48
C GLU A 589 -29.04 -3.41 -3.23
N TYR A 590 -28.19 -2.97 -4.18
CA TYR A 590 -26.76 -2.87 -3.94
C TYR A 590 -26.43 -1.88 -2.79
N ILE A 591 -27.16 -0.77 -2.69
CA ILE A 591 -27.06 0.15 -1.54
C ILE A 591 -27.50 -0.53 -0.23
N MET A 592 -28.52 -1.38 -0.24
CA MET A 592 -28.92 -2.18 0.94
C MET A 592 -27.85 -3.20 1.36
N LEU A 593 -27.20 -3.87 0.40
CA LEU A 593 -26.08 -4.78 0.64
C LEU A 593 -24.89 -4.04 1.25
N LEU A 594 -24.52 -2.88 0.70
CA LEU A 594 -23.46 -2.03 1.25
C LEU A 594 -23.80 -1.54 2.65
N LEU A 595 -25.02 -1.05 2.90
CA LEU A 595 -25.48 -0.64 4.23
C LEU A 595 -25.47 -1.79 5.24
N THR A 596 -25.80 -3.02 4.81
CA THR A 596 -25.70 -4.23 5.65
C THR A 596 -24.25 -4.53 6.01
N SER A 597 -23.34 -4.49 5.02
CA SER A 597 -21.89 -4.63 5.26
C SER A 597 -21.33 -3.54 6.19
N THR A 598 -21.70 -2.27 6.00
CA THR A 598 -21.24 -1.17 6.86
C THR A 598 -21.84 -1.25 8.28
N GLY A 599 -23.13 -1.57 8.40
CA GLY A 599 -23.84 -1.71 9.68
C GLY A 599 -23.44 -2.95 10.48
N ASN A 600 -23.03 -4.03 9.81
CA ASN A 600 -22.54 -5.25 10.46
C ASN A 600 -21.02 -5.18 10.72
N LEU A 601 -20.20 -5.23 9.67
CA LEU A 601 -18.75 -5.37 9.75
C LEU A 601 -18.01 -4.02 9.86
N GLY A 602 -18.62 -2.93 9.39
CA GLY A 602 -18.09 -1.57 9.58
C GLY A 602 -18.17 -1.07 11.03
N LEU A 603 -19.13 -1.57 11.82
CA LEU A 603 -19.24 -1.25 13.25
C LEU A 603 -18.27 -2.10 14.09
N ASP A 604 -18.02 -3.34 13.71
CA ASP A 604 -16.95 -4.17 14.29
C ASP A 604 -15.59 -3.51 14.09
N SER A 605 -15.35 -3.00 12.87
CA SER A 605 -14.13 -2.25 12.52
C SER A 605 -13.92 -1.01 13.42
N LEU A 606 -15.00 -0.33 13.83
CA LEU A 606 -14.96 0.78 14.78
C LEU A 606 -14.65 0.30 16.21
N PHE A 607 -15.23 -0.83 16.62
CA PHE A 607 -15.00 -1.44 17.93
C PHE A 607 -13.55 -1.95 18.09
N PHE A 608 -13.04 -2.71 17.12
CA PHE A 608 -11.65 -3.17 17.10
C PHE A 608 -10.68 -2.00 17.14
N GLY A 609 -10.96 -0.94 16.36
CA GLY A 609 -10.17 0.29 16.34
C GLY A 609 -9.97 0.93 17.71
N ILE A 610 -11.04 1.02 18.51
CA ILE A 610 -10.96 1.66 19.82
C ILE A 610 -10.37 0.74 20.90
N ILE A 611 -10.60 -0.58 20.84
CA ILE A 611 -9.90 -1.53 21.73
C ILE A 611 -8.39 -1.49 21.47
N PHE A 612 -7.93 -1.50 20.20
CA PHE A 612 -6.50 -1.37 19.93
C PHE A 612 -5.94 -0.04 20.46
N HIS A 613 -6.65 1.08 20.32
CA HIS A 613 -6.19 2.33 20.93
C HIS A 613 -6.08 2.20 22.47
N LEU A 614 -7.05 1.59 23.13
CA LEU A 614 -7.02 1.33 24.59
C LEU A 614 -5.83 0.44 24.99
N CYS A 615 -5.53 -0.61 24.23
CA CYS A 615 -4.28 -1.39 24.37
C CYS A 615 -3.03 -0.51 24.29
N GLY A 616 -3.01 0.47 23.39
CA GLY A 616 -1.95 1.47 23.30
C GLY A 616 -1.86 2.40 24.51
N GLN A 617 -3.00 2.78 25.11
CA GLN A 617 -3.03 3.53 26.37
C GLN A 617 -2.44 2.70 27.52
N VAL A 618 -2.71 1.39 27.52
CA VAL A 618 -2.18 0.42 28.50
C VAL A 618 -0.68 0.20 28.32
N GLU A 619 -0.17 0.06 27.10
CA GLU A 619 1.28 -0.08 26.86
C GLU A 619 2.05 1.19 27.24
N VAL A 620 1.51 2.39 26.96
CA VAL A 620 2.09 3.65 27.46
C VAL A 620 2.14 3.69 29.00
N LEU A 621 1.09 3.22 29.68
CA LEU A 621 1.07 3.12 31.14
C LEU A 621 2.07 2.09 31.68
N LYS A 622 2.29 0.97 30.98
CA LYS A 622 3.32 -0.02 31.31
C LYS A 622 4.72 0.56 31.26
N MET A 623 5.03 1.36 30.23
CA MET A 623 6.30 2.09 30.15
C MET A 623 6.48 3.03 31.35
N ASP A 624 5.43 3.79 31.69
CA ASP A 624 5.50 4.73 32.82
C ASP A 624 5.67 4.04 34.18
N PHE A 625 5.03 2.89 34.41
CA PHE A 625 5.26 2.09 35.63
C PHE A 625 6.68 1.52 35.68
N SER A 626 7.24 1.07 34.56
CA SER A 626 8.62 0.52 34.52
C SER A 626 9.71 1.55 34.80
N ARG A 627 9.39 2.86 34.73
CA ARG A 627 10.30 4.01 34.92
C ARG A 627 10.10 4.73 36.26
N VAL A 628 9.47 4.07 37.23
CA VAL A 628 9.34 4.61 38.60
C VAL A 628 10.66 4.36 39.33
N GLU A 629 11.48 5.41 39.36
CA GLU A 629 12.76 5.50 40.05
C GLU A 629 12.69 6.60 41.14
N ASP A 630 13.79 6.80 41.88
CA ASP A 630 13.97 7.76 43.00
C ASP A 630 13.11 7.57 44.26
N ALA A 631 13.75 7.80 45.42
CA ALA A 631 13.15 7.69 46.75
C ALA A 631 12.78 9.05 47.37
N ASN A 632 11.90 9.82 46.70
CA ASN A 632 11.45 11.14 47.18
C ASN A 632 9.91 11.23 47.35
N GLU A 633 9.40 12.33 47.92
CA GLU A 633 7.95 12.53 48.12
C GLU A 633 7.17 12.75 46.81
N GLU A 634 7.83 13.18 45.74
CA GLU A 634 7.24 13.37 44.42
C GLU A 634 6.97 12.02 43.74
N THR A 635 7.84 11.02 43.93
CA THR A 635 7.62 9.64 43.48
C THR A 635 6.29 9.08 43.98
N LEU A 636 5.88 9.36 45.22
CA LEU A 636 4.57 8.97 45.74
C LEU A 636 3.42 9.65 44.99
N LYS A 637 3.53 10.93 44.67
CA LYS A 637 2.50 11.66 43.91
C LYS A 637 2.40 11.12 42.48
N ASN A 638 3.54 10.89 41.83
CA ASN A 638 3.64 10.37 40.47
C ASN A 638 3.09 8.94 40.38
N PHE A 639 3.46 8.04 41.30
CA PHE A 639 2.90 6.68 41.36
C PHE A 639 1.38 6.69 41.54
N ASN A 640 0.83 7.58 42.39
CA ASN A 640 -0.61 7.74 42.55
C ASN A 640 -1.32 8.23 41.29
N VAL A 641 -0.66 8.99 40.40
CA VAL A 641 -1.21 9.33 39.07
C VAL A 641 -1.26 8.10 38.17
N LEU A 642 -0.22 7.25 38.16
CA LEU A 642 -0.20 6.01 37.38
C LEU A 642 -1.28 5.02 37.85
N VAL A 643 -1.47 4.86 39.17
CA VAL A 643 -2.55 4.02 39.73
C VAL A 643 -3.94 4.54 39.34
N LYS A 644 -4.17 5.87 39.40
CA LYS A 644 -5.41 6.48 38.91
C LYS A 644 -5.63 6.23 37.41
N ARG A 645 -4.58 6.30 36.59
CA ARG A 645 -4.66 5.97 35.16
C ARG A 645 -4.95 4.49 34.94
N HIS A 646 -4.38 3.57 35.72
CA HIS A 646 -4.68 2.13 35.65
C HIS A 646 -6.17 1.87 35.90
N ILE A 647 -6.73 2.40 36.99
CA ILE A 647 -8.16 2.26 37.35
C ILE A 647 -9.05 2.86 36.25
N TYR A 648 -8.65 3.98 35.65
CA TYR A 648 -9.37 4.59 34.54
C TYR A 648 -9.35 3.73 33.27
N LEU A 649 -8.21 3.14 32.88
CA LEU A 649 -8.11 2.26 31.71
C LEU A 649 -8.87 0.93 31.89
N ILE A 650 -8.88 0.36 33.11
CA ILE A 650 -9.74 -0.78 33.45
C ILE A 650 -11.21 -0.42 33.22
N ARG A 651 -11.69 0.70 33.80
CA ARG A 651 -13.07 1.16 33.63
C ARG A 651 -13.43 1.42 32.17
N LEU A 652 -12.50 1.93 31.36
CA LEU A 652 -12.71 2.10 29.93
C LEU A 652 -12.89 0.76 29.20
N ALA A 653 -12.12 -0.27 29.57
CA ALA A 653 -12.27 -1.63 29.04
C ALA A 653 -13.61 -2.26 29.47
N ASP A 654 -13.98 -2.14 30.75
CA ASP A 654 -15.26 -2.64 31.28
C ASP A 654 -16.44 -2.04 30.52
N MET A 655 -16.40 -0.72 30.28
CA MET A 655 -17.44 -0.02 29.53
C MET A 655 -17.50 -0.42 28.04
N LEU A 656 -16.39 -0.86 27.42
CA LEU A 656 -16.42 -1.44 26.06
C LEU A 656 -16.96 -2.87 26.07
N ASN A 657 -16.57 -3.70 27.03
CA ASN A 657 -17.11 -5.05 27.23
C ASN A 657 -18.64 -4.97 27.41
N ASP A 658 -19.13 -4.14 28.31
CA ASP A 658 -20.58 -3.95 28.53
C ASP A 658 -21.32 -3.41 27.29
N THR A 659 -20.69 -2.55 26.49
CA THR A 659 -21.31 -2.03 25.24
C THR A 659 -21.51 -3.15 24.19
N ILE A 660 -20.59 -4.13 24.14
CA ILE A 660 -20.59 -5.17 23.10
C ILE A 660 -21.13 -6.53 23.60
N SER A 661 -21.25 -6.75 24.91
CA SER A 661 -21.46 -8.09 25.49
C SER A 661 -22.74 -8.77 24.98
N SER A 662 -23.84 -8.03 24.88
CA SER A 662 -25.10 -8.55 24.32
C SER A 662 -24.99 -8.84 22.81
N VAL A 663 -24.36 -7.93 22.05
CA VAL A 663 -24.13 -8.10 20.60
C VAL A 663 -23.30 -9.35 20.32
N LEU A 664 -22.29 -9.64 21.15
CA LEU A 664 -21.45 -10.82 21.03
C LEU A 664 -22.23 -12.14 21.18
N VAL A 665 -23.31 -12.20 21.99
CA VAL A 665 -24.13 -13.42 22.10
C VAL A 665 -24.78 -13.74 20.76
N PHE A 666 -25.44 -12.74 20.16
CA PHE A 666 -26.08 -12.89 18.86
C PHE A 666 -25.05 -13.21 17.78
N GLN A 667 -23.96 -12.44 17.72
CA GLN A 667 -22.86 -12.63 16.76
C GLN A 667 -22.28 -14.04 16.78
N LEU A 668 -21.91 -14.56 17.96
CA LEU A 668 -21.34 -15.91 18.08
C LEU A 668 -22.34 -16.97 17.65
N PHE A 669 -23.61 -16.85 18.10
CA PHE A 669 -24.66 -17.80 17.75
C PHE A 669 -24.93 -17.83 16.24
N THR A 670 -25.18 -16.67 15.61
CA THR A 670 -25.46 -16.59 14.17
C THR A 670 -24.26 -17.02 13.34
N SER A 671 -23.03 -16.61 13.68
CA SER A 671 -21.85 -17.04 12.92
C SER A 671 -21.63 -18.55 13.01
N CYS A 672 -21.88 -19.20 14.16
CA CYS A 672 -21.78 -20.66 14.26
C CYS A 672 -22.77 -21.38 13.33
N VAL A 673 -24.02 -20.89 13.26
CA VAL A 673 -25.04 -21.43 12.34
C VAL A 673 -24.61 -21.21 10.88
N LEU A 674 -24.31 -19.97 10.50
CA LEU A 674 -23.99 -19.60 9.11
C LEU A 674 -22.72 -20.27 8.58
N ILE A 675 -21.68 -20.43 9.40
CA ILE A 675 -20.46 -21.16 9.00
C ILE A 675 -20.79 -22.63 8.68
N CYS A 676 -21.74 -23.24 9.41
CA CYS A 676 -22.16 -24.62 9.15
C CYS A 676 -23.09 -24.72 7.93
N THR A 677 -24.08 -23.84 7.77
CA THR A 677 -25.02 -23.88 6.63
C THR A 677 -24.35 -23.50 5.32
N THR A 678 -23.62 -22.37 5.29
CA THR A 678 -22.92 -21.90 4.08
C THR A 678 -21.67 -22.73 3.78
N GLY A 679 -21.01 -23.29 4.81
CA GLY A 679 -19.93 -24.26 4.60
C GLY A 679 -20.43 -25.56 3.96
N PHE A 680 -21.65 -25.98 4.31
CA PHE A 680 -22.31 -27.14 3.68
C PHE A 680 -22.76 -26.84 2.25
N GLN A 681 -23.37 -25.67 2.02
CA GLN A 681 -23.69 -25.12 0.68
C GLN A 681 -22.45 -25.15 -0.23
N CYS A 682 -21.29 -24.71 0.26
CA CYS A 682 -20.01 -24.76 -0.46
C CYS A 682 -19.58 -26.20 -0.82
N ILE A 683 -19.77 -27.18 0.08
CA ILE A 683 -19.40 -28.59 -0.17
C ILE A 683 -20.32 -29.21 -1.24
N VAL A 684 -21.63 -28.92 -1.18
CA VAL A 684 -22.60 -29.38 -2.19
C VAL A 684 -22.32 -28.74 -3.55
N ALA A 685 -22.05 -27.43 -3.59
CA ALA A 685 -21.69 -26.70 -4.81
C ALA A 685 -20.44 -27.28 -5.49
N LEU A 686 -19.40 -27.59 -4.71
CA LEU A 686 -18.18 -28.25 -5.18
C LEU A 686 -18.42 -29.67 -5.72
N ASN A 687 -19.33 -30.43 -5.11
CA ASN A 687 -19.70 -31.77 -5.59
C ASN A 687 -20.50 -31.71 -6.92
N VAL A 688 -21.34 -30.69 -7.10
CA VAL A 688 -22.20 -30.50 -8.29
C VAL A 688 -21.46 -29.77 -9.43
N GLY A 689 -20.39 -29.04 -9.12
CA GLY A 689 -19.61 -28.25 -10.09
C GLY A 689 -20.09 -26.80 -10.26
N ASN A 690 -21.04 -26.32 -9.45
CA ASN A 690 -21.48 -24.93 -9.49
C ASN A 690 -20.39 -24.01 -8.90
N LEU A 691 -19.53 -23.49 -9.78
CA LEU A 691 -18.40 -22.63 -9.43
C LEU A 691 -18.85 -21.28 -8.85
N VAL A 692 -19.95 -20.72 -9.35
CA VAL A 692 -20.51 -19.43 -8.91
C VAL A 692 -20.98 -19.51 -7.46
N LEU A 693 -21.80 -20.51 -7.13
CA LEU A 693 -22.23 -20.80 -5.77
C LEU A 693 -21.04 -21.13 -4.87
N THR A 694 -20.07 -21.91 -5.36
CA THR A 694 -18.85 -22.23 -4.61
C THR A 694 -18.10 -20.96 -4.18
N ILE A 695 -17.88 -20.02 -5.10
CA ILE A 695 -17.17 -18.75 -4.82
C ILE A 695 -17.97 -17.91 -3.83
N LYS A 696 -19.28 -17.74 -4.05
CA LYS A 696 -20.21 -17.02 -3.17
C LYS A 696 -20.17 -17.57 -1.74
N ALA A 697 -20.39 -18.87 -1.58
CA ALA A 697 -20.41 -19.54 -0.29
C ALA A 697 -19.04 -19.50 0.43
N PHE A 698 -17.94 -19.74 -0.30
CA PHE A 698 -16.58 -19.67 0.24
C PHE A 698 -16.23 -18.29 0.79
N ILE A 699 -16.66 -17.21 0.11
CA ILE A 699 -16.37 -15.83 0.52
C ILE A 699 -17.23 -15.40 1.71
N VAL A 700 -18.49 -15.84 1.80
CA VAL A 700 -19.32 -15.65 3.00
C VAL A 700 -18.71 -16.35 4.21
N VAL A 701 -18.33 -17.64 4.08
CA VAL A 701 -17.68 -18.40 5.16
C VAL A 701 -16.36 -17.74 5.59
N THR A 702 -15.52 -17.33 4.62
CA THR A 702 -14.26 -16.62 4.89
C THR A 702 -14.50 -15.31 5.65
N THR A 703 -15.52 -14.54 5.24
CA THR A 703 -15.86 -13.26 5.88
C THR A 703 -16.34 -13.45 7.32
N LEU A 704 -17.18 -14.46 7.57
CA LEU A 704 -17.64 -14.81 8.93
C LEU A 704 -16.48 -15.30 9.83
N LEU A 705 -15.55 -16.08 9.28
CA LEU A 705 -14.34 -16.52 10.01
C LEU A 705 -13.41 -15.35 10.35
N VAL A 706 -13.19 -14.42 9.40
CA VAL A 706 -12.41 -13.19 9.63
C VAL A 706 -13.08 -12.29 10.69
N GLN A 707 -14.42 -12.18 10.68
CA GLN A 707 -15.19 -11.44 11.67
C GLN A 707 -15.01 -12.03 13.09
N LEU A 708 -15.17 -13.35 13.25
CA LEU A 708 -14.96 -14.05 14.52
C LEU A 708 -13.51 -14.00 15.01
N PHE A 709 -12.55 -14.14 14.10
CA PHE A 709 -11.12 -14.02 14.40
C PHE A 709 -10.78 -12.62 14.90
N GLY A 710 -11.31 -11.56 14.25
CA GLY A 710 -11.12 -10.17 14.65
C GLY A 710 -11.54 -9.93 16.10
N TYR A 711 -12.75 -10.36 16.47
CA TYR A 711 -13.23 -10.30 17.86
C TYR A 711 -12.34 -11.04 18.86
N SER A 712 -11.95 -12.27 18.50
CA SER A 712 -11.19 -13.16 19.38
C SER A 712 -9.74 -12.73 19.57
N TYR A 713 -9.10 -12.21 18.52
CA TYR A 713 -7.76 -11.63 18.58
C TYR A 713 -7.74 -10.34 19.40
N VAL A 714 -8.73 -9.46 19.18
CA VAL A 714 -8.85 -8.19 19.92
C VAL A 714 -9.11 -8.42 21.41
N GLY A 715 -9.94 -9.41 21.77
CA GLY A 715 -10.20 -9.78 23.17
C GLY A 715 -8.99 -10.37 23.89
N ASP A 716 -8.25 -11.27 23.23
CA ASP A 716 -7.06 -11.90 23.81
C ASP A 716 -5.88 -10.91 23.91
N TYR A 717 -5.74 -10.00 22.93
CA TYR A 717 -4.74 -8.93 22.98
C TYR A 717 -5.04 -7.90 24.09
N LEU A 718 -6.31 -7.54 24.31
CA LEU A 718 -6.69 -6.67 25.43
C LEU A 718 -6.33 -7.29 26.78
N LYS A 719 -6.62 -8.60 26.95
CA LYS A 719 -6.24 -9.38 28.12
C LYS A 719 -4.72 -9.33 28.35
N GLU A 720 -3.93 -9.72 27.36
CA GLU A 720 -2.45 -9.73 27.43
C GLU A 720 -1.89 -8.34 27.79
N GLN A 721 -2.42 -7.28 27.17
CA GLN A 721 -1.94 -5.93 27.45
C GLN A 721 -2.18 -5.51 28.90
N MET A 722 -3.35 -5.84 29.47
CA MET A 722 -3.71 -5.57 30.87
C MET A 722 -2.88 -6.40 31.85
N GLU A 723 -2.74 -7.72 31.65
CA GLU A 723 -1.92 -8.60 32.51
C GLU A 723 -0.47 -8.11 32.59
N GLY A 724 0.07 -7.63 31.47
CA GLY A 724 1.42 -7.09 31.39
C GLY A 724 1.71 -5.92 32.34
N ILE A 725 0.69 -5.24 32.90
CA ILE A 725 0.90 -4.18 33.90
C ILE A 725 1.59 -4.75 35.14
N GLY A 726 1.20 -5.93 35.62
CA GLY A 726 1.83 -6.56 36.79
C GLY A 726 3.33 -6.82 36.56
N HIS A 727 3.70 -7.27 35.36
CA HIS A 727 5.08 -7.52 34.97
C HIS A 727 5.90 -6.21 34.84
N SER A 728 5.35 -5.17 34.18
CA SER A 728 6.05 -3.89 34.05
C SER A 728 6.23 -3.16 35.37
N VAL A 729 5.31 -3.33 36.33
CA VAL A 729 5.45 -2.79 37.69
C VAL A 729 6.50 -3.58 38.50
N TYR A 730 6.59 -4.90 38.31
CA TYR A 730 7.62 -5.73 38.97
C TYR A 730 9.05 -5.40 38.51
N ILE A 731 9.21 -4.82 37.32
CA ILE A 731 10.52 -4.45 36.73
C ILE A 731 11.09 -3.12 37.25
N CYS A 732 10.28 -2.22 37.82
CA CYS A 732 10.83 -0.98 38.41
C CYS A 732 11.70 -1.28 39.65
N SER A 733 12.49 -0.31 40.11
CA SER A 733 13.39 -0.44 41.27
C SER A 733 12.66 -0.46 42.62
N TRP A 734 11.61 -1.28 42.75
CA TRP A 734 10.65 -1.31 43.86
C TRP A 734 11.27 -1.54 45.24
N TYR A 735 12.47 -2.13 45.29
CA TYR A 735 13.26 -2.36 46.50
C TYR A 735 13.94 -1.09 47.03
N ASP A 736 14.19 -0.10 46.16
CA ASP A 736 14.71 1.23 46.52
C ASP A 736 13.59 2.25 46.78
N LEU A 737 12.34 1.93 46.38
CA LEU A 737 11.20 2.85 46.51
C LEU A 737 10.68 3.00 47.96
N PRO A 738 10.08 4.15 48.31
CA PRO A 738 9.49 4.36 49.63
C PRO A 738 8.48 3.27 50.02
N ARG A 739 8.50 2.83 51.28
CA ARG A 739 7.75 1.66 51.79
C ARG A 739 6.24 1.70 51.53
N ASN A 740 5.65 2.88 51.40
CA ASN A 740 4.25 3.10 51.01
C ASN A 740 4.01 2.86 49.50
N VAL A 741 4.94 3.27 48.63
CA VAL A 741 4.93 2.96 47.19
C VAL A 741 5.15 1.47 46.96
N ALA A 742 6.14 0.86 47.61
CA ALA A 742 6.41 -0.59 47.53
C ALA A 742 5.21 -1.44 47.99
N LYS A 743 4.46 -1.02 49.03
CA LYS A 743 3.18 -1.63 49.39
C LYS A 743 2.08 -1.42 48.35
N SER A 744 2.04 -0.24 47.72
CA SER A 744 1.02 0.10 46.71
C SER A 744 1.20 -0.72 45.42
N ILE A 745 2.44 -1.06 45.06
CA ILE A 745 2.79 -1.96 43.95
C ILE A 745 2.09 -3.32 44.06
N ILE A 746 1.98 -3.90 45.26
CA ILE A 746 1.34 -5.20 45.48
C ILE A 746 -0.11 -5.19 44.98
N TYR A 747 -0.88 -4.15 45.31
CA TYR A 747 -2.27 -4.02 44.84
C TYR A 747 -2.39 -3.85 43.31
N VAL A 748 -1.40 -3.21 42.67
CA VAL A 748 -1.37 -3.06 41.20
C VAL A 748 -1.11 -4.41 40.54
N ILE A 749 -0.17 -5.20 41.06
CA ILE A 749 0.13 -6.56 40.56
C ILE A 749 -1.09 -7.47 40.78
N MET A 750 -1.70 -7.46 41.97
CA MET A 750 -2.90 -8.24 42.26
C MET A 750 -4.10 -7.86 41.35
N ARG A 751 -4.29 -6.57 41.05
CA ARG A 751 -5.34 -6.14 40.10
C ARG A 751 -5.06 -6.64 38.68
N ALA A 752 -3.80 -6.62 38.23
CA ALA A 752 -3.41 -7.04 36.88
C ALA A 752 -3.52 -8.55 36.65
N GLN A 753 -3.54 -9.37 37.72
CA GLN A 753 -3.78 -10.82 37.66
C GLN A 753 -5.26 -11.19 37.36
N ASP A 754 -6.17 -10.21 37.35
CA ASP A 754 -7.57 -10.34 36.94
C ASP A 754 -7.86 -9.29 35.84
N PRO A 755 -7.46 -9.56 34.58
CA PRO A 755 -7.63 -8.61 33.47
C PRO A 755 -9.09 -8.49 33.03
N VAL A 756 -9.43 -7.37 32.38
CA VAL A 756 -10.74 -7.22 31.74
C VAL A 756 -10.79 -8.08 30.48
N HIS A 757 -11.74 -9.02 30.45
CA HIS A 757 -12.02 -9.87 29.30
C HIS A 757 -13.16 -9.32 28.45
N LEU A 758 -13.09 -9.49 27.13
CA LEU A 758 -14.29 -9.41 26.29
C LEU A 758 -15.14 -10.67 26.48
N THR A 759 -16.44 -10.48 26.73
CA THR A 759 -17.35 -11.57 27.10
C THR A 759 -18.67 -11.48 26.35
N ALA A 760 -19.13 -12.59 25.78
CA ALA A 760 -20.48 -12.72 25.21
C ALA A 760 -21.48 -13.00 26.34
N GLY A 761 -22.40 -12.06 26.59
CA GLY A 761 -23.44 -12.15 27.60
C GLY A 761 -22.94 -12.31 29.03
N ARG A 762 -21.65 -11.99 29.29
CA ARG A 762 -20.90 -12.33 30.52
C ARG A 762 -20.76 -13.85 30.80
N PHE A 763 -21.08 -14.72 29.84
CA PHE A 763 -20.96 -16.18 29.98
C PHE A 763 -19.74 -16.77 29.26
N PHE A 764 -19.45 -16.32 28.04
CA PHE A 764 -18.36 -16.88 27.22
C PHE A 764 -17.25 -15.84 27.01
N ILE A 765 -16.01 -16.18 27.37
CA ILE A 765 -14.85 -15.32 27.07
C ILE A 765 -14.55 -15.41 25.57
N VAL A 766 -14.44 -14.25 24.92
CA VAL A 766 -14.17 -14.14 23.48
C VAL A 766 -12.68 -13.93 23.26
N ASN A 767 -11.98 -15.04 23.05
CA ASN A 767 -10.53 -15.12 22.85
C ASN A 767 -10.16 -16.17 21.78
N LEU A 768 -8.87 -16.29 21.46
CA LEU A 768 -8.39 -17.22 20.43
C LEU A 768 -8.69 -18.70 20.76
N GLN A 769 -8.79 -19.07 22.03
CA GLN A 769 -9.18 -20.43 22.43
C GLN A 769 -10.65 -20.73 22.04
N THR A 770 -11.56 -19.80 22.31
CA THR A 770 -12.98 -19.90 21.90
C THR A 770 -13.12 -19.95 20.38
N TYR A 771 -12.39 -19.10 19.63
CA TYR A 771 -12.34 -19.17 18.17
C TYR A 771 -11.88 -20.53 17.65
N MET A 772 -10.76 -21.04 18.16
CA MET A 772 -10.24 -22.36 17.76
C MET A 772 -11.18 -23.51 18.16
N SER A 773 -12.02 -23.34 19.19
CA SER A 773 -13.08 -24.29 19.52
C SER A 773 -14.21 -24.23 18.49
N ILE A 774 -14.71 -23.04 18.14
CA ILE A 774 -15.74 -22.84 17.12
C ILE A 774 -15.31 -23.45 15.78
N VAL A 775 -14.11 -23.10 15.29
CA VAL A 775 -13.59 -23.62 14.01
C VAL A 775 -13.51 -25.15 14.00
N LYS A 776 -13.01 -25.78 15.08
CA LYS A 776 -12.97 -27.25 15.20
C LYS A 776 -14.38 -27.85 15.16
N THR A 777 -15.30 -27.29 15.94
CA THR A 777 -16.68 -27.77 16.04
C THR A 777 -17.42 -27.65 14.70
N SER A 778 -17.31 -26.52 14.00
CA SER A 778 -17.88 -26.34 12.67
C SER A 778 -17.29 -27.32 11.65
N MET A 779 -15.96 -27.53 11.66
CA MET A 779 -15.33 -28.52 10.78
C MET A 779 -15.76 -29.97 11.09
N SER A 780 -16.01 -30.31 12.35
CA SER A 780 -16.61 -31.60 12.73
C SER A 780 -18.04 -31.74 12.19
N TYR A 781 -18.91 -30.73 12.36
CA TYR A 781 -20.26 -30.76 11.79
C TYR A 781 -20.25 -30.86 10.26
N LEU A 782 -19.44 -30.06 9.57
CA LEU A 782 -19.28 -30.11 8.12
C LEU A 782 -18.77 -31.47 7.63
N SER A 783 -17.89 -32.13 8.40
CA SER A 783 -17.42 -33.49 8.08
C SER A 783 -18.54 -34.53 8.18
N VAL A 784 -19.40 -34.44 9.21
CA VAL A 784 -20.57 -35.32 9.35
C VAL A 784 -21.58 -35.07 8.22
N LEU A 785 -21.92 -33.82 7.95
CA LEU A 785 -22.84 -33.44 6.88
C LEU A 785 -22.35 -33.89 5.49
N ARG A 786 -21.04 -33.78 5.21
CA ARG A 786 -20.43 -34.29 3.98
C ARG A 786 -20.55 -35.82 3.86
N VAL A 787 -20.38 -36.56 4.95
CA VAL A 787 -20.57 -38.02 4.93
C VAL A 787 -22.04 -38.37 4.71
N MET A 788 -22.98 -37.61 5.29
CA MET A 788 -24.43 -37.83 5.13
C MET A 788 -24.97 -37.50 3.73
N VAL A 789 -24.28 -36.67 2.93
CA VAL A 789 -24.62 -36.42 1.51
C VAL A 789 -23.99 -37.44 0.56
N ASN A 790 -22.93 -38.11 1.00
CA ASN A 790 -22.17 -39.09 0.21
C ASN A 790 -22.56 -40.56 0.53
N ALA A 791 -23.71 -40.78 1.19
CA ALA A 791 -24.16 -42.07 1.72
C ALA A 791 -25.63 -42.36 1.35
#